data_AF-A0A1G2ZU62-F1
#
_entry.id   AF-A0A1G2ZU62-F1
#
_cell.length_a   1.000
_cell.length_b   1.000
_cell.length_c   1.000
_cell.angle_alpha   90.00
_cell.angle_beta   90.00
_cell.angle_gamma   90.00
#
_symmetry.space_group_name_H-M   'P 1'
#
loop_
_entity.id
_entity.type
_entity.pdbx_description
1 polymer ?
#
loop_
_entity_poly.entity_id
_entity_poly.type
_entity_poly.pdbx_seq_one_letter_code
_entity_poly.pdbx_strand_id
1 'polypeptide(L)'
;MTKNRMYTGLILLLISTCSRVAASKPEALGMANNREAIPKLRLRLPPAKEMVFPGAVWEQASPESQSVDSAKLAAAVDYLREHAGSNGVKRLIIVRNGRAIWQGPEVDRRQRVWSVTKAFTSTAHGLLIEDGKCTLDTLAWRYNPKDLAVHYPNVTLRHFATMTSGYDGVGGSYDFDEKRRGDQNAFVGPQPPFFAPGTKYQYWDEATQQYGYVLTQIAGEPLGDYLKRRIFNPIGISKTELQPDETGKVPNWTGGLVISAADLARFGLLFLNEGNWAGKQLISASWVREATSGQVPPSIPNYLANSTRKGSGVYGYHWWPNGVTPEGKRRWPDAPLCTYARSGHNNNYLFVVPAWNVVIARLGLDGNEDLITTAEQNVFLKKIGEAILDPIVEGQRKVWHPITVSFHGPAASETDESPNPFLDYRLNVAFSGPGGRNYSVPGFFAGDGHGGGEGNVWLAHFTPDAAGRWSFKASFRKGKEVAVSLEPDAGEAAIPDGQEGAFSVTNADPNAPGFLSKGKLAYAPGQFYLKTSGDNKYWIKGGTDSPEDFLAYDGFDNTRSGSNFAVKKYAGHVRDWRPGDPDWDQGRGKAIIGAINYLAEQHVNLIYFLPMNIGGDGQNVWPFAGTINPAGDPANDNTHYDLSKLHQWQIVFSHAQAKGIVLHFVFNEAEKNNKLELGGKDLTSERKLFYREILARFGHHNALIWNLCEEYNIGGLDLGPQSVKEFAAYVAQLDPYDHPITVHHAQDPVEAWKPFLGDKLFSITSLQIGRKDIEPVVETFRKLTRDTGRAIPIAVDEFTVTTNGKAWIPVDDSVTLRKEKLWPAYLSGGQVEFILADLLDTQDFRKYEDLWKDIWYARNFMEVHLPFWEMESADDLLTGESVYRGKTSTHDGQVFAKRGECYAIYLPTAKETGVLDLTGAKGQFRKQWYNPRTGQFDGTRENLTGGQKVQIGPAPGSPDEDWVVLVKKERKSEIRISKSETNSNIK
;
A
#
# COMPACT_ATOMS: atom_id res chain seq x y z
N MET A 1 -44.31 29.82 52.44
CA MET A 1 -44.22 31.21 51.96
C MET A 1 -44.20 31.15 50.43
N THR A 2 -45.27 31.35 49.65
CA THR A 2 -46.15 32.54 49.44
C THR A 2 -45.67 33.55 48.38
N LYS A 3 -45.88 33.23 47.09
CA LYS A 3 -46.40 34.05 45.96
C LYS A 3 -46.10 33.30 44.63
N ASN A 4 -47.05 33.02 43.72
CA ASN A 4 -47.81 33.89 42.79
C ASN A 4 -46.89 34.64 41.80
N ARG A 5 -47.08 34.67 40.47
CA ARG A 5 -48.08 34.18 39.45
C ARG A 5 -47.36 34.19 38.05
N MET A 6 -47.83 33.73 36.88
CA MET A 6 -49.07 33.11 36.30
C MET A 6 -48.65 32.24 35.06
N TYR A 7 -49.39 31.23 34.57
CA TYR A 7 -50.35 31.23 33.41
C TYR A 7 -49.95 32.07 32.17
N THR A 8 -50.10 31.65 30.90
CA THR A 8 -50.89 30.58 30.21
C THR A 8 -50.05 29.87 29.09
N GLY A 9 -50.43 28.74 28.46
CA GLY A 9 -51.60 27.85 28.59
C GLY A 9 -51.61 26.66 27.60
N LEU A 10 -52.50 25.68 27.87
CA LEU A 10 -52.84 24.38 27.21
C LEU A 10 -52.93 24.36 25.65
N ILE A 11 -52.83 23.20 24.96
CA ILE A 11 -53.81 22.08 24.80
C ILE A 11 -53.04 20.80 24.31
N LEU A 12 -53.10 19.57 24.88
CA LEU A 12 -54.12 18.48 24.89
C LEU A 12 -54.43 17.87 23.49
N LEU A 13 -54.59 16.55 23.22
CA LEU A 13 -55.00 15.31 23.95
C LEU A 13 -53.93 14.17 23.80
N LEU A 14 -53.80 13.10 24.64
CA LEU A 14 -54.71 12.03 25.14
C LEU A 14 -55.16 11.03 24.04
N ILE A 15 -55.19 9.67 24.16
CA ILE A 15 -55.10 8.65 25.26
C ILE A 15 -54.56 7.29 24.69
N SER A 16 -53.77 6.49 25.45
CA SER A 16 -53.94 5.01 25.69
C SER A 16 -52.87 4.41 26.64
N THR A 17 -53.03 3.16 27.10
CA THR A 17 -52.46 2.62 28.37
C THR A 17 -51.86 1.19 28.32
N CYS A 18 -51.34 0.72 29.48
CA CYS A 18 -50.85 -0.64 29.84
C CYS A 18 -49.40 -0.99 29.43
N SER A 19 -48.57 -1.66 30.24
CA SER A 19 -48.70 -2.13 31.64
C SER A 19 -47.32 -2.24 32.35
N ARG A 20 -47.31 -2.43 33.68
CA ARG A 20 -46.10 -2.58 34.54
C ARG A 20 -45.67 -4.06 34.73
N VAL A 21 -44.53 -4.22 35.42
CA VAL A 21 -43.94 -5.42 36.09
C VAL A 21 -42.77 -6.07 35.33
N ALA A 22 -41.63 -6.47 35.93
CA ALA A 22 -40.87 -6.01 37.11
C ALA A 22 -39.50 -6.74 37.14
N ALA A 23 -38.50 -6.20 37.85
CA ALA A 23 -37.21 -6.84 38.21
C ALA A 23 -36.28 -7.25 37.03
N SER A 24 -34.96 -7.39 37.20
CA SER A 24 -34.01 -6.74 38.14
C SER A 24 -32.59 -6.93 37.61
N LYS A 25 -31.70 -5.94 37.80
CA LYS A 25 -30.23 -6.14 37.75
C LYS A 25 -29.58 -5.35 38.90
N PRO A 26 -28.59 -5.93 39.61
CA PRO A 26 -27.85 -5.23 40.66
C PRO A 26 -26.84 -4.25 40.07
N GLU A 27 -26.35 -3.36 40.93
CA GLU A 27 -25.40 -2.30 40.60
C GLU A 27 -23.99 -2.86 40.36
N ALA A 28 -23.25 -2.24 39.44
CA ALA A 28 -21.80 -2.39 39.34
C ALA A 28 -21.16 -1.15 39.96
N LEU A 29 -20.27 -1.34 40.96
CA LEU A 29 -19.53 -0.24 41.56
C LEU A 29 -18.61 0.41 40.50
N GLY A 30 -18.54 1.74 40.53
CA GLY A 30 -17.71 2.49 39.59
C GLY A 30 -16.21 2.42 39.94
N MET A 31 -15.38 2.41 38.90
CA MET A 31 -14.00 2.87 38.97
C MET A 31 -13.84 4.04 37.98
N ALA A 32 -13.05 5.05 38.36
CA ALA A 32 -12.98 6.31 37.63
C ALA A 32 -12.19 6.17 36.32
N ASN A 33 -12.86 6.45 35.19
CA ASN A 33 -12.17 6.73 33.93
C ASN A 33 -11.59 8.15 33.99
N ASN A 34 -10.37 8.30 34.54
CA ASN A 34 -9.55 9.49 34.31
C ASN A 34 -9.00 9.47 32.87
N ARG A 35 -9.90 9.61 31.90
CA ARG A 35 -9.62 10.25 30.62
C ARG A 35 -10.31 11.60 30.69
N GLU A 36 -9.55 12.67 30.83
CA GLU A 36 -10.12 14.01 30.78
C GLU A 36 -10.85 14.19 29.45
N ALA A 37 -12.02 14.81 29.51
CA ALA A 37 -12.87 14.96 28.34
C ALA A 37 -12.28 16.04 27.43
N ILE A 38 -11.42 15.63 26.48
CA ILE A 38 -10.93 16.48 25.39
C ILE A 38 -12.13 17.28 24.85
N PRO A 39 -12.09 18.62 24.92
CA PRO A 39 -13.24 19.43 24.59
C PRO A 39 -13.66 19.13 23.15
N LYS A 40 -14.94 18.80 22.95
CA LYS A 40 -15.50 18.48 21.62
C LYS A 40 -15.57 19.74 20.77
N LEU A 41 -14.42 20.19 20.31
CA LEU A 41 -14.27 21.28 19.35
C LEU A 41 -14.96 20.84 18.07
N ARG A 42 -16.18 21.37 17.84
CA ARG A 42 -16.82 21.32 16.53
C ARG A 42 -16.02 22.25 15.62
N LEU A 43 -14.88 21.77 15.12
CA LEU A 43 -14.18 22.36 13.99
C LEU A 43 -15.20 22.59 12.88
N ARG A 44 -15.54 23.86 12.65
CA ARG A 44 -16.19 24.27 11.41
C ARG A 44 -15.19 23.89 10.31
N LEU A 45 -15.57 22.94 9.48
CA LEU A 45 -14.73 22.54 8.35
C LEU A 45 -14.35 23.80 7.55
N PRO A 46 -13.05 24.07 7.36
CA PRO A 46 -12.62 25.14 6.48
C PRO A 46 -13.21 24.90 5.08
N PRO A 47 -13.77 25.91 4.41
CA PRO A 47 -14.03 25.79 2.99
C PRO A 47 -12.69 25.61 2.29
N ALA A 48 -12.52 24.52 1.53
CA ALA A 48 -11.45 24.46 0.54
C ALA A 48 -11.62 25.66 -0.42
N LYS A 49 -10.52 26.27 -0.86
CA LYS A 49 -10.55 27.47 -1.71
C LYS A 49 -11.48 27.23 -2.91
N GLU A 50 -12.50 28.08 -3.05
CA GLU A 50 -13.62 27.81 -3.95
C GLU A 50 -13.16 27.76 -5.41
N MET A 51 -13.41 26.62 -6.05
CA MET A 51 -13.10 26.38 -7.45
C MET A 51 -14.01 27.25 -8.33
N VAL A 52 -13.42 28.25 -8.98
CA VAL A 52 -14.13 29.11 -9.93
C VAL A 52 -14.11 28.49 -11.33
N PHE A 53 -15.13 28.80 -12.13
CA PHE A 53 -15.16 28.48 -13.56
C PHE A 53 -15.15 29.81 -14.33
N PRO A 54 -14.26 30.00 -15.32
CA PRO A 54 -14.06 31.28 -15.99
C PRO A 54 -15.28 31.70 -16.81
N GLY A 55 -15.53 33.01 -16.84
CA GLY A 55 -16.49 33.63 -17.74
C GLY A 55 -15.90 33.80 -19.15
N ALA A 56 -16.25 34.91 -19.82
CA ALA A 56 -15.68 35.27 -21.12
C ALA A 56 -14.14 35.45 -21.06
N VAL A 57 -13.64 35.98 -19.94
CA VAL A 57 -12.21 36.06 -19.58
C VAL A 57 -11.96 35.28 -18.28
N TRP A 58 -10.69 34.97 -18.01
CA TRP A 58 -10.26 34.38 -16.74
C TRP A 58 -10.27 35.41 -15.61
N GLU A 59 -10.72 35.01 -14.43
CA GLU A 59 -10.50 35.77 -13.19
C GLU A 59 -9.01 35.71 -12.85
N GLN A 60 -8.36 36.87 -12.73
CA GLN A 60 -6.96 36.97 -12.31
C GLN A 60 -6.86 37.08 -10.79
N ALA A 61 -5.82 36.47 -10.21
CA ALA A 61 -5.57 36.48 -8.78
C ALA A 61 -4.07 36.63 -8.49
N SER A 62 -3.71 37.27 -7.38
CA SER A 62 -2.30 37.29 -6.96
C SER A 62 -1.87 35.88 -6.56
N PRO A 63 -0.59 35.49 -6.78
CA PRO A 63 -0.08 34.19 -6.35
C PRO A 63 -0.36 33.91 -4.87
N GLU A 64 -0.13 34.89 -4.00
CA GLU A 64 -0.27 34.78 -2.55
C GLU A 64 -1.72 34.47 -2.15
N SER A 65 -2.71 35.09 -2.81
CA SER A 65 -4.12 34.81 -2.58
C SER A 65 -4.49 33.33 -2.84
N GLN A 66 -3.75 32.68 -3.75
CA GLN A 66 -3.91 31.26 -4.09
C GLN A 66 -2.91 30.35 -3.36
N SER A 67 -2.25 30.82 -2.29
CA SER A 67 -1.17 30.10 -1.58
C SER A 67 -0.01 29.73 -2.51
N VAL A 68 0.45 30.67 -3.32
CA VAL A 68 1.63 30.54 -4.18
C VAL A 68 2.65 31.61 -3.81
N ASP A 69 3.92 31.20 -3.67
CA ASP A 69 5.08 32.08 -3.60
C ASP A 69 5.31 32.74 -4.97
N SER A 70 5.13 34.07 -5.05
CA SER A 70 5.25 34.82 -6.29
C SER A 70 6.68 34.91 -6.83
N ALA A 71 7.70 34.84 -5.98
CA ALA A 71 9.11 34.86 -6.41
C ALA A 71 9.51 33.51 -7.02
N LYS A 72 9.10 32.39 -6.42
CA LYS A 72 9.31 31.06 -7.00
C LYS A 72 8.49 30.85 -8.27
N LEU A 73 7.24 31.34 -8.31
CA LEU A 73 6.43 31.32 -9.54
C LEU A 73 7.09 32.12 -10.67
N ALA A 74 7.66 33.29 -10.36
CA ALA A 74 8.44 34.06 -11.33
C ALA A 74 9.66 33.27 -11.82
N ALA A 75 10.44 32.67 -10.93
CA ALA A 75 11.59 31.83 -11.29
C ALA A 75 11.20 30.62 -12.16
N ALA A 76 10.02 30.01 -11.95
CA ALA A 76 9.48 28.97 -12.83
C ALA A 76 9.17 29.49 -14.25
N VAL A 77 8.51 30.65 -14.34
CA VAL A 77 8.17 31.31 -15.60
C VAL A 77 9.41 31.81 -16.34
N ASP A 78 10.42 32.30 -15.61
CA ASP A 78 11.69 32.79 -16.15
C ASP A 78 12.51 31.63 -16.74
N TYR A 79 12.66 30.53 -15.98
CA TYR A 79 13.25 29.27 -16.48
C TYR A 79 12.55 28.80 -17.76
N LEU A 80 11.20 28.79 -17.80
CA LEU A 80 10.47 28.42 -19.00
C LEU A 80 10.68 29.43 -20.15
N ARG A 81 10.88 30.72 -19.88
CA ARG A 81 11.17 31.72 -20.92
C ARG A 81 12.51 31.48 -21.59
N GLU A 82 13.52 31.04 -20.85
CA GLU A 82 14.86 30.74 -21.36
C GLU A 82 14.86 29.50 -22.28
N HIS A 83 14.09 28.46 -21.93
CA HIS A 83 14.10 27.17 -22.63
C HIS A 83 13.02 27.06 -23.73
N ALA A 84 12.02 27.95 -23.77
CA ALA A 84 10.86 27.87 -24.67
C ALA A 84 10.96 28.71 -25.96
N GLY A 85 12.18 28.96 -26.45
CA GLY A 85 12.43 29.59 -27.76
C GLY A 85 11.82 31.00 -27.95
N SER A 86 11.64 31.41 -29.20
CA SER A 86 11.32 32.81 -29.57
C SER A 86 9.89 33.27 -29.22
N ASN A 87 8.95 32.34 -28.97
CA ASN A 87 7.65 32.67 -28.36
C ASN A 87 7.75 32.81 -26.83
N GLY A 88 8.76 32.20 -26.20
CA GLY A 88 8.98 32.19 -24.75
C GLY A 88 7.70 31.82 -23.99
N VAL A 89 7.20 32.76 -23.19
CA VAL A 89 5.99 32.62 -22.37
C VAL A 89 4.82 33.51 -22.84
N LYS A 90 4.85 34.04 -24.07
CA LYS A 90 3.81 34.99 -24.57
C LYS A 90 2.39 34.42 -24.56
N ARG A 91 2.24 33.12 -24.86
CA ARG A 91 0.96 32.38 -24.90
C ARG A 91 0.91 31.29 -23.82
N LEU A 92 1.46 31.59 -22.64
CA LEU A 92 1.37 30.76 -21.44
C LEU A 92 0.29 31.32 -20.49
N ILE A 93 -0.54 30.45 -19.93
CA ILE A 93 -1.43 30.75 -18.81
C ILE A 93 -1.26 29.67 -17.73
N ILE A 94 -1.16 30.10 -16.48
CA ILE A 94 -1.08 29.26 -15.28
C ILE A 94 -2.31 29.56 -14.43
N VAL A 95 -3.13 28.53 -14.24
CA VAL A 95 -4.40 28.60 -13.51
C VAL A 95 -4.29 27.77 -12.23
N ARG A 96 -4.75 28.30 -11.10
CA ARG A 96 -4.94 27.54 -9.85
C ARG A 96 -6.30 27.86 -9.23
N ASN A 97 -7.00 26.84 -8.73
CA ASN A 97 -8.37 26.96 -8.17
C ASN A 97 -9.36 27.69 -9.12
N GLY A 98 -9.18 27.56 -10.43
CA GLY A 98 -10.01 28.22 -11.45
C GLY A 98 -9.64 29.66 -11.80
N ARG A 99 -8.58 30.23 -11.18
CA ARG A 99 -8.12 31.61 -11.38
C ARG A 99 -6.75 31.65 -12.03
N ALA A 100 -6.52 32.60 -12.94
CA ALA A 100 -5.21 32.84 -13.54
C ALA A 100 -4.28 33.50 -12.51
N ILE A 101 -3.24 32.77 -12.09
CA ILE A 101 -2.17 33.28 -11.21
C ILE A 101 -0.98 33.84 -12.00
N TRP A 102 -0.89 33.48 -13.29
CA TRP A 102 0.04 34.09 -14.24
C TRP A 102 -0.52 33.98 -15.67
N GLN A 103 -0.36 35.03 -16.49
CA GLN A 103 -0.74 34.98 -17.91
C GLN A 103 0.17 35.87 -18.78
N GLY A 104 0.49 35.39 -19.98
CA GLY A 104 1.23 36.13 -21.00
C GLY A 104 0.34 37.08 -21.82
N PRO A 105 0.94 38.06 -22.54
CA PRO A 105 0.20 39.08 -23.29
C PRO A 105 -0.56 38.57 -24.53
N GLU A 106 -0.34 37.32 -24.97
CA GLU A 106 -0.98 36.74 -26.16
C GLU A 106 -1.86 35.51 -25.85
N VAL A 107 -2.29 35.28 -24.59
CA VAL A 107 -3.03 34.06 -24.20
C VAL A 107 -4.34 33.78 -24.95
N ASP A 108 -4.99 34.82 -25.47
CA ASP A 108 -6.21 34.72 -26.30
C ASP A 108 -5.93 34.57 -27.81
N ARG A 109 -4.67 34.63 -28.24
CA ARG A 109 -4.30 34.42 -29.65
C ARG A 109 -4.51 32.95 -30.02
N ARG A 110 -5.32 32.72 -31.06
CA ARG A 110 -5.61 31.39 -31.59
C ARG A 110 -4.57 30.98 -32.64
N GLN A 111 -4.25 29.69 -32.65
CA GLN A 111 -3.36 29.02 -33.62
C GLN A 111 -3.64 27.51 -33.63
N ARG A 112 -3.04 26.74 -34.54
CA ARG A 112 -3.12 25.28 -34.52
C ARG A 112 -2.45 24.74 -33.24
N VAL A 113 -3.13 23.85 -32.51
CA VAL A 113 -2.58 23.21 -31.29
C VAL A 113 -2.00 21.82 -31.53
N TRP A 114 -1.95 21.38 -32.79
CA TRP A 114 -1.30 20.15 -33.23
C TRP A 114 -1.80 18.94 -32.43
N SER A 115 -0.94 17.97 -32.09
CA SER A 115 -1.30 16.73 -31.38
C SER A 115 -2.02 16.88 -30.02
N VAL A 116 -2.21 18.10 -29.48
CA VAL A 116 -3.18 18.34 -28.40
C VAL A 116 -4.61 17.97 -28.85
N THR A 117 -4.95 18.18 -30.14
CA THR A 117 -6.23 17.83 -30.79
C THR A 117 -6.73 16.43 -30.43
N LYS A 118 -5.83 15.44 -30.36
CA LYS A 118 -6.15 14.04 -30.08
C LYS A 118 -6.89 13.79 -28.75
N ALA A 119 -6.76 14.70 -27.78
CA ALA A 119 -7.48 14.64 -26.50
C ALA A 119 -8.97 14.93 -26.66
N PHE A 120 -9.33 15.78 -27.62
CA PHE A 120 -10.72 16.07 -27.96
C PHE A 120 -11.34 14.90 -28.74
N THR A 121 -10.57 14.28 -29.64
CA THR A 121 -10.94 13.00 -30.30
C THR A 121 -11.20 11.89 -29.27
N SER A 122 -10.36 11.78 -28.23
CA SER A 122 -10.58 10.86 -27.10
C SER A 122 -11.79 11.25 -26.24
N THR A 123 -11.98 12.54 -25.95
CA THR A 123 -13.17 13.04 -25.24
C THR A 123 -14.46 12.67 -25.96
N ALA A 124 -14.48 12.76 -27.29
CA ALA A 124 -15.64 12.36 -28.09
C ALA A 124 -15.96 10.85 -27.93
N HIS A 125 -14.96 9.98 -27.82
CA HIS A 125 -15.20 8.55 -27.56
C HIS A 125 -15.87 8.32 -26.20
N GLY A 126 -15.39 8.95 -25.13
CA GLY A 126 -16.03 8.86 -23.81
C GLY A 126 -17.50 9.29 -23.82
N LEU A 127 -17.79 10.42 -24.47
CA LEU A 127 -19.16 10.92 -24.66
C LEU A 127 -20.04 9.97 -25.48
N LEU A 128 -19.49 9.26 -26.47
CA LEU A 128 -20.22 8.26 -27.27
C LEU A 128 -20.47 6.96 -26.50
N ILE A 129 -19.63 6.61 -25.53
CA ILE A 129 -19.89 5.52 -24.56
C ILE A 129 -21.00 5.96 -23.59
N GLU A 130 -20.96 7.19 -23.09
CA GLU A 130 -22.00 7.76 -22.21
C GLU A 130 -23.36 7.88 -22.93
N ASP A 131 -23.36 8.14 -24.24
CA ASP A 131 -24.56 8.11 -25.10
C ASP A 131 -25.05 6.68 -25.41
N GLY A 132 -24.35 5.64 -24.94
CA GLY A 132 -24.67 4.23 -25.22
C GLY A 132 -24.43 3.80 -26.67
N LYS A 133 -23.71 4.59 -27.47
CA LYS A 133 -23.49 4.34 -28.91
C LYS A 133 -22.34 3.37 -29.19
N CYS A 134 -21.37 3.26 -28.28
CA CYS A 134 -20.26 2.31 -28.40
C CYS A 134 -19.69 1.91 -27.02
N THR A 135 -18.67 1.07 -27.05
CA THR A 135 -17.82 0.67 -25.93
C THR A 135 -16.36 0.69 -26.36
N LEU A 136 -15.42 0.71 -25.41
CA LEU A 136 -13.99 0.54 -25.68
C LEU A 136 -13.70 -0.69 -26.57
N ASP A 137 -14.40 -1.80 -26.34
CA ASP A 137 -14.20 -3.07 -27.05
C ASP A 137 -15.05 -3.20 -28.33
N THR A 138 -15.68 -2.12 -28.78
CA THR A 138 -16.40 -2.04 -30.06
C THR A 138 -15.44 -2.18 -31.23
N LEU A 139 -15.71 -3.13 -32.13
CA LEU A 139 -14.90 -3.38 -33.32
C LEU A 139 -15.07 -2.27 -34.37
N ALA A 140 -13.96 -1.61 -34.72
CA ALA A 140 -13.96 -0.40 -35.55
C ALA A 140 -14.44 -0.65 -36.99
N TRP A 141 -14.22 -1.85 -37.54
CA TRP A 141 -14.68 -2.19 -38.89
C TRP A 141 -16.20 -2.18 -39.05
N ARG A 142 -16.99 -2.29 -37.97
CA ARG A 142 -18.44 -2.15 -38.05
C ARG A 142 -18.90 -0.77 -38.54
N TYR A 143 -18.04 0.24 -38.39
CA TYR A 143 -18.30 1.64 -38.75
C TYR A 143 -17.43 2.14 -39.91
N ASN A 144 -16.38 1.40 -40.30
CA ASN A 144 -15.76 1.52 -41.61
C ASN A 144 -15.44 0.12 -42.18
N PRO A 145 -16.44 -0.60 -42.73
CA PRO A 145 -16.25 -1.97 -43.20
C PRO A 145 -15.49 -2.04 -44.52
N LYS A 146 -15.63 -1.03 -45.37
CA LYS A 146 -14.95 -0.95 -46.66
C LYS A 146 -13.42 -0.99 -46.49
N ASP A 147 -12.92 -0.23 -45.53
CA ASP A 147 -11.48 -0.05 -45.35
C ASP A 147 -10.93 -1.05 -44.30
N LEU A 148 -11.61 -1.25 -43.16
CA LEU A 148 -11.04 -2.02 -42.04
C LEU A 148 -11.35 -3.52 -42.03
N ALA A 149 -12.38 -4.01 -42.71
CA ALA A 149 -12.84 -5.40 -42.50
C ALA A 149 -11.82 -6.46 -42.94
N VAL A 150 -10.95 -6.15 -43.91
CA VAL A 150 -9.94 -7.08 -44.45
C VAL A 150 -8.70 -7.17 -43.56
N HIS A 151 -8.10 -6.02 -43.21
CA HIS A 151 -6.81 -5.97 -42.50
C HIS A 151 -6.94 -5.78 -40.98
N TYR A 152 -8.09 -5.29 -40.50
CA TYR A 152 -8.30 -4.89 -39.10
C TYR A 152 -9.59 -5.47 -38.45
N PRO A 153 -9.96 -6.75 -38.69
CA PRO A 153 -11.21 -7.33 -38.18
C PRO A 153 -11.29 -7.38 -36.63
N ASN A 154 -10.14 -7.33 -35.96
CA ASN A 154 -10.00 -7.41 -34.50
C ASN A 154 -9.58 -6.07 -33.84
N VAL A 155 -9.55 -4.95 -34.59
CA VAL A 155 -9.24 -3.65 -33.98
C VAL A 155 -10.48 -3.09 -33.28
N THR A 156 -10.33 -2.79 -31.99
CA THR A 156 -11.32 -2.12 -31.14
C THR A 156 -11.03 -0.63 -31.03
N LEU A 157 -12.01 0.14 -30.56
CA LEU A 157 -11.81 1.56 -30.24
C LEU A 157 -10.76 1.75 -29.12
N ARG A 158 -10.62 0.80 -28.20
CA ARG A 158 -9.55 0.71 -27.19
C ARG A 158 -8.17 0.69 -27.84
N HIS A 159 -7.94 -0.19 -28.82
CA HIS A 159 -6.66 -0.31 -29.51
C HIS A 159 -6.26 0.97 -30.25
N PHE A 160 -7.21 1.73 -30.79
CA PHE A 160 -6.94 3.07 -31.31
C PHE A 160 -6.61 4.06 -30.20
N ALA A 161 -7.45 4.17 -29.17
CA ALA A 161 -7.27 5.12 -28.07
C ALA A 161 -5.92 4.95 -27.32
N THR A 162 -5.41 3.72 -27.23
CA THR A 162 -4.13 3.40 -26.59
C THR A 162 -2.94 3.37 -27.55
N MET A 163 -3.11 3.69 -28.85
CA MET A 163 -2.05 3.61 -29.88
C MET A 163 -1.41 2.20 -29.99
N THR A 164 -2.24 1.15 -29.89
CA THR A 164 -1.84 -0.26 -30.01
C THR A 164 -2.54 -1.01 -31.15
N SER A 165 -3.20 -0.30 -32.07
CA SER A 165 -3.98 -0.90 -33.18
C SER A 165 -3.14 -1.55 -34.28
N GLY A 166 -1.85 -1.23 -34.39
CA GLY A 166 -0.98 -1.70 -35.48
C GLY A 166 -1.30 -1.11 -36.86
N TYR A 167 -2.14 -0.07 -36.92
CA TYR A 167 -2.67 0.51 -38.16
C TYR A 167 -1.61 1.13 -39.06
N ASP A 168 -1.65 0.77 -40.34
CA ASP A 168 -0.84 1.29 -41.45
C ASP A 168 -1.72 1.89 -42.55
N GLY A 169 -1.23 2.93 -43.23
CA GLY A 169 -1.93 3.68 -44.29
C GLY A 169 -1.08 3.87 -45.54
N VAL A 170 -1.70 3.80 -46.71
CA VAL A 170 -1.03 4.01 -48.01
C VAL A 170 -0.30 5.35 -48.05
N GLY A 171 1.01 5.32 -48.26
CA GLY A 171 1.85 6.52 -48.36
C GLY A 171 3.21 6.32 -47.71
N GLY A 172 3.28 5.55 -46.62
CA GLY A 172 4.53 5.05 -46.04
C GLY A 172 5.55 6.15 -45.74
N SER A 173 5.18 7.12 -44.90
CA SER A 173 5.96 8.33 -44.57
C SER A 173 7.27 8.10 -43.78
N TYR A 174 7.83 6.89 -43.84
CA TYR A 174 9.09 6.51 -43.18
C TYR A 174 10.11 5.88 -44.15
N ASP A 175 10.79 6.77 -44.87
CA ASP A 175 12.24 6.62 -45.02
C ASP A 175 12.90 7.19 -43.74
N PHE A 176 14.05 6.66 -43.31
CA PHE A 176 14.49 6.72 -41.90
C PHE A 176 15.16 8.05 -41.46
N ASP A 177 14.86 9.18 -42.11
CA ASP A 177 15.44 10.50 -41.82
C ASP A 177 14.32 11.51 -41.42
N GLU A 178 14.47 12.15 -40.25
CA GLU A 178 13.50 13.15 -39.77
C GLU A 178 13.31 14.34 -40.73
N LYS A 179 14.27 14.58 -41.64
CA LYS A 179 14.19 15.60 -42.70
C LYS A 179 13.09 15.35 -43.74
N ARG A 180 12.43 14.18 -43.76
CA ARG A 180 11.28 13.91 -44.64
C ARG A 180 9.90 14.07 -43.99
N ARG A 181 9.80 14.73 -42.83
CA ARG A 181 8.50 15.15 -42.26
C ARG A 181 7.82 16.25 -43.09
N GLY A 182 7.16 15.84 -44.19
CA GLY A 182 5.91 16.48 -44.61
C GLY A 182 4.78 16.02 -43.69
N ASP A 183 3.81 16.89 -43.37
CA ASP A 183 2.75 16.66 -42.39
C ASP A 183 1.59 15.83 -42.98
N GLN A 184 1.92 14.73 -43.69
CA GLN A 184 1.05 13.96 -44.59
C GLN A 184 -0.05 13.14 -43.89
N ASN A 185 -0.92 13.82 -43.15
CA ASN A 185 -2.13 13.32 -42.48
C ASN A 185 -3.26 12.93 -43.47
N ALA A 186 -2.91 12.53 -44.69
CA ALA A 186 -3.88 12.24 -45.75
C ALA A 186 -4.70 10.99 -45.42
N PHE A 187 -6.03 11.05 -45.63
CA PHE A 187 -6.86 9.86 -45.55
C PHE A 187 -6.67 9.00 -46.81
N VAL A 188 -5.65 8.15 -46.78
CA VAL A 188 -5.36 7.14 -47.81
C VAL A 188 -5.60 5.75 -47.24
N GLY A 189 -6.00 4.80 -48.09
CA GLY A 189 -6.55 3.52 -47.67
C GLY A 189 -5.59 2.68 -46.80
N PRO A 190 -6.12 1.77 -45.96
CA PRO A 190 -5.31 0.92 -45.09
C PRO A 190 -4.39 -0.05 -45.83
N GLN A 191 -3.26 -0.34 -45.20
CA GLN A 191 -2.35 -1.43 -45.52
C GLN A 191 -2.45 -2.57 -44.47
N PRO A 192 -1.80 -3.73 -44.65
CA PRO A 192 -1.67 -4.75 -43.62
C PRO A 192 -1.02 -4.21 -42.32
N PRO A 193 -1.41 -4.70 -41.13
CA PRO A 193 -0.93 -4.17 -39.85
C PRO A 193 0.57 -4.39 -39.61
N PHE A 194 1.26 -3.39 -39.06
CA PHE A 194 2.65 -3.49 -38.59
C PHE A 194 2.87 -4.53 -37.47
N PHE A 195 1.83 -4.77 -36.67
CA PHE A 195 1.81 -5.72 -35.57
C PHE A 195 0.36 -6.05 -35.18
N ALA A 196 0.14 -7.20 -34.53
CA ALA A 196 -1.19 -7.59 -34.10
C ALA A 196 -1.74 -6.61 -33.04
N PRO A 197 -3.05 -6.25 -33.08
CA PRO A 197 -3.62 -5.27 -32.15
C PRO A 197 -3.38 -5.64 -30.68
N GLY A 198 -3.03 -4.66 -29.86
CA GLY A 198 -2.70 -4.82 -28.44
C GLY A 198 -1.31 -5.37 -28.14
N THR A 199 -0.54 -5.87 -29.12
CA THR A 199 0.76 -6.53 -28.85
C THR A 199 1.96 -5.59 -28.75
N LYS A 200 1.87 -4.39 -29.32
CA LYS A 200 2.92 -3.35 -29.28
C LYS A 200 2.29 -1.95 -29.22
N TYR A 201 3.09 -0.96 -28.83
CA TYR A 201 2.71 0.45 -28.86
C TYR A 201 3.42 1.18 -30.02
N GLN A 202 2.68 2.02 -30.75
CA GLN A 202 3.26 2.96 -31.72
C GLN A 202 2.40 4.22 -31.85
N TYR A 203 2.94 5.37 -31.45
CA TYR A 203 2.30 6.66 -31.66
C TYR A 203 2.24 6.97 -33.16
N TRP A 204 1.05 7.00 -33.75
CA TRP A 204 0.85 7.28 -35.17
C TRP A 204 -0.36 8.20 -35.41
N ASP A 205 -0.19 9.16 -36.32
CA ASP A 205 -1.17 10.21 -36.58
C ASP A 205 -2.29 9.70 -37.51
N GLU A 206 -1.96 8.92 -38.55
CA GLU A 206 -2.87 8.21 -39.47
C GLU A 206 -3.85 7.28 -38.72
N ALA A 207 -3.37 6.54 -37.72
CA ALA A 207 -4.21 5.72 -36.84
C ALA A 207 -5.23 6.57 -36.07
N THR A 208 -4.85 7.78 -35.67
CA THR A 208 -5.77 8.73 -35.02
C THR A 208 -6.79 9.32 -36.01
N GLN A 209 -6.40 9.53 -37.27
CA GLN A 209 -7.32 10.03 -38.29
C GLN A 209 -8.40 9.00 -38.63
N GLN A 210 -8.03 7.72 -38.75
CA GLN A 210 -8.97 6.61 -38.92
C GLN A 210 -9.91 6.46 -37.71
N TYR A 211 -9.38 6.60 -36.49
CA TYR A 211 -10.18 6.61 -35.26
C TYR A 211 -11.17 7.78 -35.21
N GLY A 212 -10.75 9.01 -35.56
CA GLY A 212 -11.64 10.18 -35.66
C GLY A 212 -12.74 10.01 -36.71
N TYR A 213 -12.42 9.39 -37.86
CA TYR A 213 -13.43 9.00 -38.86
C TYR A 213 -14.44 8.00 -38.27
N VAL A 214 -13.97 6.92 -37.65
CA VAL A 214 -14.83 5.89 -37.04
C VAL A 214 -15.73 6.48 -35.95
N LEU A 215 -15.22 7.35 -35.07
CA LEU A 215 -16.03 8.06 -34.07
C LEU A 215 -17.06 9.00 -34.72
N THR A 216 -16.75 9.62 -35.86
CA THR A 216 -17.71 10.43 -36.63
C THR A 216 -18.87 9.56 -37.16
N GLN A 217 -18.58 8.35 -37.66
CA GLN A 217 -19.62 7.41 -38.10
C GLN A 217 -20.47 6.90 -36.93
N ILE A 218 -19.87 6.66 -35.75
CA ILE A 218 -20.60 6.29 -34.51
C ILE A 218 -21.46 7.47 -34.01
N ALA A 219 -20.98 8.71 -34.13
CA ALA A 219 -21.72 9.89 -33.72
C ALA A 219 -23.00 10.09 -34.56
N GLY A 220 -22.93 9.89 -35.88
CA GLY A 220 -24.01 10.16 -36.81
C GLY A 220 -24.18 11.66 -37.15
N GLU A 221 -23.28 12.50 -36.66
CA GLU A 221 -23.17 13.93 -36.94
C GLU A 221 -21.67 14.29 -37.04
N PRO A 222 -21.28 15.44 -37.64
CA PRO A 222 -19.89 15.86 -37.67
C PRO A 222 -19.33 15.95 -36.24
N LEU A 223 -18.25 15.21 -35.97
CA LEU A 223 -17.70 15.06 -34.61
C LEU A 223 -17.25 16.42 -34.00
N GLY A 224 -16.98 17.42 -34.85
CA GLY A 224 -16.71 18.81 -34.44
C GLY A 224 -17.94 19.53 -33.91
N ASP A 225 -19.10 19.36 -34.53
CA ASP A 225 -20.38 19.90 -34.04
C ASP A 225 -20.85 19.16 -32.78
N TYR A 226 -20.64 17.85 -32.72
CA TYR A 226 -20.85 17.04 -31.51
C TYR A 226 -20.04 17.57 -30.32
N LEU A 227 -18.72 17.74 -30.49
CA LEU A 227 -17.84 18.33 -29.46
C LEU A 227 -18.18 19.78 -29.14
N LYS A 228 -18.58 20.58 -30.13
CA LYS A 228 -19.00 21.97 -29.92
C LYS A 228 -20.28 22.07 -29.08
N ARG A 229 -21.25 21.19 -29.36
CA ARG A 229 -22.53 21.07 -28.65
C ARG A 229 -22.36 20.49 -27.24
N ARG A 230 -21.46 19.52 -27.05
CA ARG A 230 -21.26 18.81 -25.77
C ARG A 230 -20.25 19.47 -24.82
N ILE A 231 -19.17 20.04 -25.35
CA ILE A 231 -18.01 20.50 -24.57
C ILE A 231 -17.72 21.99 -24.82
N PHE A 232 -17.45 22.41 -26.05
CA PHE A 232 -16.91 23.76 -26.30
C PHE A 232 -17.87 24.87 -25.86
N ASN A 233 -19.14 24.81 -26.30
CA ASN A 233 -20.14 25.81 -25.91
C ASN A 233 -20.40 25.78 -24.37
N PRO A 234 -20.62 24.61 -23.71
CA PRO A 234 -20.79 24.56 -22.25
C PRO A 234 -19.62 25.10 -21.41
N ILE A 235 -18.36 24.98 -21.86
CA ILE A 235 -17.20 25.48 -21.10
C ILE A 235 -16.67 26.85 -21.59
N GLY A 236 -17.39 27.51 -22.50
CA GLY A 236 -17.09 28.87 -22.95
C GLY A 236 -16.06 29.00 -24.09
N ILE A 237 -15.60 27.89 -24.67
CA ILE A 237 -14.72 27.90 -25.86
C ILE A 237 -15.57 28.28 -27.07
N SER A 238 -15.60 29.57 -27.40
CA SER A 238 -16.55 30.15 -28.35
C SER A 238 -16.08 30.23 -29.80
N LYS A 239 -14.77 30.07 -30.07
CA LYS A 239 -14.14 30.35 -31.37
C LYS A 239 -13.19 29.26 -31.86
N THR A 240 -13.62 28.00 -31.77
CA THR A 240 -12.91 26.87 -32.40
C THR A 240 -13.02 26.89 -33.92
N GLU A 241 -11.92 26.59 -34.60
CA GLU A 241 -11.88 26.12 -35.99
C GLU A 241 -11.21 24.73 -36.00
N LEU A 242 -11.66 23.84 -36.87
CA LEU A 242 -11.03 22.53 -37.07
C LEU A 242 -10.62 22.44 -38.53
N GLN A 243 -9.32 22.59 -38.78
CA GLN A 243 -8.75 22.59 -40.12
C GLN A 243 -8.87 21.20 -40.77
N PRO A 244 -8.99 21.13 -42.11
CA PRO A 244 -9.00 19.86 -42.82
C PRO A 244 -7.64 19.17 -42.77
N ASP A 245 -7.62 17.91 -43.21
CA ASP A 245 -6.42 17.16 -43.55
C ASP A 245 -5.68 17.76 -44.76
N GLU A 246 -4.47 17.30 -45.05
CA GLU A 246 -3.70 17.80 -46.20
C GLU A 246 -4.38 17.56 -47.56
N THR A 247 -5.32 16.61 -47.67
CA THR A 247 -6.09 16.44 -48.92
C THR A 247 -7.23 17.45 -49.07
N GLY A 248 -7.55 18.20 -48.00
CA GLY A 248 -8.64 19.19 -47.97
C GLY A 248 -10.05 18.60 -47.87
N LYS A 249 -10.20 17.31 -47.52
CA LYS A 249 -11.45 16.54 -47.70
C LYS A 249 -12.13 16.13 -46.40
N VAL A 250 -11.38 15.96 -45.32
CA VAL A 250 -11.91 15.54 -44.01
C VAL A 250 -11.33 16.37 -42.88
N PRO A 251 -12.03 16.57 -41.75
CA PRO A 251 -11.46 17.31 -40.61
C PRO A 251 -10.24 16.57 -40.03
N ASN A 252 -9.17 17.29 -39.68
CA ASN A 252 -7.94 16.70 -39.15
C ASN A 252 -8.07 16.44 -37.62
N TRP A 253 -8.40 15.20 -37.27
CA TRP A 253 -8.55 14.70 -35.90
C TRP A 253 -7.22 14.37 -35.20
N THR A 254 -6.11 14.44 -35.94
CA THR A 254 -4.76 14.26 -35.38
C THR A 254 -4.24 15.58 -34.82
N GLY A 255 -4.48 16.71 -35.50
CA GLY A 255 -3.77 17.96 -35.24
C GLY A 255 -4.44 19.27 -35.66
N GLY A 256 -5.62 19.24 -36.29
CA GLY A 256 -6.21 20.42 -36.95
C GLY A 256 -6.91 21.44 -36.06
N LEU A 257 -7.01 21.25 -34.75
CA LEU A 257 -7.78 22.16 -33.88
C LEU A 257 -7.07 23.51 -33.71
N VAL A 258 -7.83 24.59 -33.87
CA VAL A 258 -7.37 25.98 -33.70
C VAL A 258 -8.11 26.63 -32.52
N ILE A 259 -7.38 26.90 -31.44
CA ILE A 259 -7.85 27.52 -30.18
C ILE A 259 -6.75 28.40 -29.56
N SER A 260 -7.07 29.13 -28.50
CA SER A 260 -6.13 29.94 -27.72
C SER A 260 -5.59 29.18 -26.49
N ALA A 261 -4.57 29.73 -25.82
CA ALA A 261 -4.06 29.17 -24.56
C ALA A 261 -5.13 29.26 -23.44
N ALA A 262 -5.86 30.37 -23.40
CA ALA A 262 -6.98 30.58 -22.49
C ALA A 262 -8.12 29.56 -22.71
N ASP A 263 -8.41 29.17 -23.96
CA ASP A 263 -9.38 28.12 -24.29
C ASP A 263 -8.86 26.72 -23.99
N LEU A 264 -7.58 26.44 -24.24
CA LEU A 264 -6.96 25.17 -23.88
C LEU A 264 -6.95 24.96 -22.35
N ALA A 265 -6.76 26.02 -21.57
CA ALA A 265 -6.88 25.98 -20.11
C ALA A 265 -8.32 25.70 -19.63
N ARG A 266 -9.37 26.09 -20.38
CA ARG A 266 -10.76 25.72 -20.05
C ARG A 266 -10.97 24.21 -20.16
N PHE A 267 -10.45 23.60 -21.22
CA PHE A 267 -10.46 22.14 -21.37
C PHE A 267 -9.62 21.43 -20.29
N GLY A 268 -8.47 21.99 -19.92
CA GLY A 268 -7.68 21.52 -18.78
C GLY A 268 -8.43 21.58 -17.44
N LEU A 269 -9.15 22.67 -17.17
CA LEU A 269 -9.94 22.86 -15.96
C LEU A 269 -11.14 21.89 -15.89
N LEU A 270 -11.73 21.55 -17.04
CA LEU A 270 -12.76 20.50 -17.12
C LEU A 270 -12.19 19.13 -16.70
N PHE A 271 -10.98 18.79 -17.16
CA PHE A 271 -10.32 17.54 -16.78
C PHE A 271 -9.84 17.54 -15.31
N LEU A 272 -9.34 18.68 -14.80
CA LEU A 272 -9.00 18.86 -13.38
C LEU A 272 -10.19 18.53 -12.46
N ASN A 273 -11.41 18.92 -12.87
CA ASN A 273 -12.65 18.68 -12.14
C ASN A 273 -13.36 17.37 -12.53
N GLU A 274 -12.61 16.37 -13.02
CA GLU A 274 -13.11 15.05 -13.43
C GLU A 274 -14.32 15.11 -14.41
N GLY A 275 -14.35 16.10 -15.31
CA GLY A 275 -15.44 16.28 -16.27
C GLY A 275 -16.65 17.05 -15.74
N ASN A 276 -16.58 17.61 -14.53
CA ASN A 276 -17.58 18.54 -14.00
C ASN A 276 -17.25 20.00 -14.37
N TRP A 277 -18.28 20.78 -14.72
CA TRP A 277 -18.18 22.21 -14.98
C TRP A 277 -19.30 22.96 -14.26
N ALA A 278 -18.96 23.80 -13.28
CA ALA A 278 -19.92 24.57 -12.47
C ALA A 278 -21.10 23.72 -11.93
N GLY A 279 -20.82 22.52 -11.42
CA GLY A 279 -21.80 21.57 -10.89
C GLY A 279 -22.41 20.63 -11.94
N LYS A 280 -22.31 20.93 -13.23
CA LYS A 280 -22.82 20.09 -14.32
C LYS A 280 -21.77 19.08 -14.78
N GLN A 281 -22.08 17.79 -14.70
CA GLN A 281 -21.25 16.77 -15.33
C GLN A 281 -21.38 16.87 -16.86
N LEU A 282 -20.25 17.03 -17.56
CA LEU A 282 -20.17 17.10 -19.03
C LEU A 282 -19.46 15.89 -19.64
N ILE A 283 -18.53 15.29 -18.91
CA ILE A 283 -17.83 14.03 -19.20
C ILE A 283 -17.88 13.19 -17.91
N SER A 284 -18.02 11.88 -17.98
CA SER A 284 -17.98 11.01 -16.81
C SER A 284 -16.62 11.02 -16.11
N ALA A 285 -16.63 11.08 -14.78
CA ALA A 285 -15.42 11.03 -13.95
C ALA A 285 -14.65 9.69 -14.10
N SER A 286 -15.34 8.60 -14.45
CA SER A 286 -14.73 7.34 -14.88
C SER A 286 -13.91 7.51 -16.15
N TRP A 287 -14.49 8.08 -17.22
CA TRP A 287 -13.77 8.27 -18.47
C TRP A 287 -12.54 9.18 -18.30
N VAL A 288 -12.65 10.26 -17.52
CA VAL A 288 -11.49 11.13 -17.25
C VAL A 288 -10.37 10.35 -16.57
N ARG A 289 -10.65 9.64 -15.46
CA ARG A 289 -9.63 8.85 -14.74
C ARG A 289 -9.01 7.74 -15.58
N GLU A 290 -9.80 7.02 -16.40
CA GLU A 290 -9.25 6.01 -17.31
C GLU A 290 -8.40 6.64 -18.42
N ALA A 291 -8.91 7.71 -19.05
CA ALA A 291 -8.22 8.37 -20.16
C ALA A 291 -6.89 8.98 -19.73
N THR A 292 -6.77 9.48 -18.49
CA THR A 292 -5.57 10.12 -17.94
C THR A 292 -4.73 9.22 -17.04
N SER A 293 -4.90 7.89 -17.09
CA SER A 293 -4.05 6.91 -16.40
C SER A 293 -3.27 6.04 -17.40
N GLY A 294 -2.35 5.21 -16.92
CA GLY A 294 -1.55 4.31 -17.76
C GLY A 294 -2.38 3.15 -18.31
N GLN A 295 -2.85 3.27 -19.56
CA GLN A 295 -3.64 2.25 -20.26
C GLN A 295 -2.80 1.37 -21.20
N VAL A 296 -1.51 1.68 -21.34
CA VAL A 296 -0.49 0.85 -22.01
C VAL A 296 0.47 0.36 -20.92
N PRO A 297 0.41 -0.92 -20.49
CA PRO A 297 1.34 -1.46 -19.50
C PRO A 297 2.82 -1.32 -19.91
N PRO A 298 3.77 -1.21 -18.95
CA PRO A 298 5.20 -1.19 -19.25
C PRO A 298 5.69 -2.44 -20.00
N SER A 299 4.99 -3.57 -19.85
CA SER A 299 5.26 -4.83 -20.53
C SER A 299 4.87 -4.86 -22.03
N ILE A 300 4.08 -3.91 -22.52
CA ILE A 300 3.82 -3.78 -23.97
C ILE A 300 5.00 -3.02 -24.59
N PRO A 301 5.80 -3.64 -25.49
CA PRO A 301 6.97 -2.98 -26.06
C PRO A 301 6.59 -1.89 -27.07
N ASN A 302 7.39 -0.83 -27.14
CA ASN A 302 7.33 0.15 -28.23
C ASN A 302 7.77 -0.54 -29.53
N TYR A 303 7.05 -0.34 -30.63
CA TYR A 303 7.36 -0.93 -31.94
C TYR A 303 8.70 -0.42 -32.50
N LEU A 304 8.91 0.90 -32.46
CA LEU A 304 10.16 1.53 -32.85
C LEU A 304 11.01 1.86 -31.61
N ALA A 305 12.08 1.10 -31.39
CA ALA A 305 12.99 1.26 -30.24
C ALA A 305 13.62 2.66 -30.14
N ASN A 306 13.86 3.31 -31.29
CA ASN A 306 14.48 4.64 -31.41
C ASN A 306 13.44 5.79 -31.47
N SER A 307 12.15 5.51 -31.27
CA SER A 307 11.12 6.56 -31.24
C SER A 307 11.31 7.51 -30.05
N THR A 308 11.18 8.81 -30.28
CA THR A 308 11.11 9.85 -29.23
C THR A 308 9.72 9.91 -28.56
N ARG A 309 8.72 9.20 -29.08
CA ARG A 309 7.32 9.21 -28.62
C ARG A 309 6.92 7.91 -27.88
N LYS A 310 7.83 7.32 -27.08
CA LYS A 310 7.58 6.06 -26.32
C LYS A 310 6.40 6.19 -25.35
N GLY A 311 5.54 5.17 -25.31
CA GLY A 311 4.27 5.19 -24.56
C GLY A 311 4.07 4.05 -23.55
N SER A 312 4.89 2.99 -23.60
CA SER A 312 4.86 1.90 -22.60
C SER A 312 4.91 2.44 -21.17
N GLY A 313 3.89 2.16 -20.37
CA GLY A 313 3.74 2.63 -19.00
C GLY A 313 3.37 4.10 -18.81
N VAL A 314 3.40 4.92 -19.89
CA VAL A 314 3.25 6.39 -19.84
C VAL A 314 2.21 6.95 -20.83
N TYR A 315 1.25 6.13 -21.27
CA TYR A 315 0.18 6.52 -22.21
C TYR A 315 -1.21 6.04 -21.76
N GLY A 316 -2.20 6.94 -21.85
CA GLY A 316 -3.61 6.67 -21.58
C GLY A 316 -4.48 6.64 -22.85
N TYR A 317 -5.76 7.00 -22.76
CA TYR A 317 -6.61 7.18 -23.95
C TYR A 317 -6.31 8.55 -24.59
N HIS A 318 -5.26 8.62 -25.40
CA HIS A 318 -4.66 9.87 -25.92
C HIS A 318 -4.29 10.92 -24.84
N TRP A 319 -3.74 10.50 -23.70
CA TRP A 319 -3.10 11.38 -22.72
C TRP A 319 -1.71 10.85 -22.33
N TRP A 320 -0.84 11.74 -21.85
CA TRP A 320 0.46 11.42 -21.28
C TRP A 320 0.39 11.52 -19.75
N PRO A 321 0.03 10.45 -19.02
CA PRO A 321 0.13 10.42 -17.56
C PRO A 321 1.59 10.49 -17.08
N ASN A 322 1.78 10.88 -15.81
CA ASN A 322 3.05 10.74 -15.09
C ASN A 322 3.31 9.28 -14.66
N GLY A 323 3.19 8.35 -15.61
CA GLY A 323 3.40 6.93 -15.37
C GLY A 323 4.88 6.56 -15.25
N VAL A 324 5.12 5.25 -15.14
CA VAL A 324 6.45 4.65 -14.97
C VAL A 324 6.84 3.93 -16.26
N THR A 325 8.01 4.24 -16.82
CA THR A 325 8.50 3.60 -18.06
C THR A 325 8.96 2.15 -17.80
N PRO A 326 9.24 1.32 -18.83
CA PRO A 326 9.77 -0.04 -18.64
C PRO A 326 11.10 -0.09 -17.88
N GLU A 327 11.84 1.02 -17.84
CA GLU A 327 13.09 1.21 -17.11
C GLU A 327 12.88 1.71 -15.66
N GLY A 328 11.65 1.68 -15.14
CA GLY A 328 11.32 2.03 -13.75
C GLY A 328 11.23 3.52 -13.45
N LYS A 329 11.39 4.41 -14.44
CA LYS A 329 11.49 5.87 -14.22
C LYS A 329 10.13 6.56 -14.38
N ARG A 330 9.78 7.48 -13.46
CA ARG A 330 8.62 8.38 -13.63
C ARG A 330 8.85 9.32 -14.82
N ARG A 331 7.78 9.70 -15.53
CA ARG A 331 7.87 10.62 -16.69
C ARG A 331 8.33 12.03 -16.29
N TRP A 332 7.77 12.56 -15.21
CA TRP A 332 8.18 13.80 -14.56
C TRP A 332 8.37 13.48 -13.05
N PRO A 333 9.58 13.06 -12.63
CA PRO A 333 9.85 12.62 -11.27
C PRO A 333 9.42 13.62 -10.18
N ASP A 334 9.62 14.92 -10.39
CA ASP A 334 9.32 15.99 -9.43
C ASP A 334 7.87 16.49 -9.45
N ALA A 335 7.01 15.88 -10.29
CA ALA A 335 5.59 16.21 -10.36
C ALA A 335 4.73 15.13 -9.68
N PRO A 336 3.58 15.48 -9.08
CA PRO A 336 2.65 14.53 -8.48
C PRO A 336 2.30 13.36 -9.40
N LEU A 337 2.07 12.17 -8.82
CA LEU A 337 1.75 10.96 -9.60
C LEU A 337 0.47 11.12 -10.45
N CYS A 338 -0.46 11.94 -9.97
CA CYS A 338 -1.70 12.27 -10.68
C CYS A 338 -1.55 13.29 -11.83
N THR A 339 -0.34 13.80 -12.09
CA THR A 339 -0.07 14.72 -13.20
C THR A 339 -0.31 14.04 -14.56
N TYR A 340 -0.95 14.75 -15.48
CA TYR A 340 -1.10 14.30 -16.87
C TYR A 340 -1.08 15.47 -17.84
N ALA A 341 -0.66 15.19 -19.08
CA ALA A 341 -0.47 16.24 -20.09
C ALA A 341 -0.90 15.84 -21.51
N ARG A 342 -1.03 16.88 -22.35
CA ARG A 342 -0.98 16.79 -23.81
C ARG A 342 0.24 17.52 -24.34
N SER A 343 0.79 16.96 -25.40
CA SER A 343 1.91 17.50 -26.17
C SER A 343 1.51 17.56 -27.65
N GLY A 344 1.65 18.75 -28.22
CA GLY A 344 1.58 19.08 -29.63
C GLY A 344 2.97 19.36 -30.20
N HIS A 345 3.07 19.46 -31.52
CA HIS A 345 4.29 19.95 -32.17
C HIS A 345 4.53 21.43 -31.81
N ASN A 346 5.74 21.94 -32.03
CA ASN A 346 6.15 23.33 -31.73
C ASN A 346 5.71 23.79 -30.33
N ASN A 347 6.06 23.00 -29.31
CA ASN A 347 5.91 23.32 -27.89
C ASN A 347 4.49 23.72 -27.43
N ASN A 348 3.46 23.18 -28.08
CA ASN A 348 2.07 23.34 -27.65
C ASN A 348 1.76 22.30 -26.54
N TYR A 349 1.59 22.74 -25.30
CA TYR A 349 1.39 21.87 -24.14
C TYR A 349 0.16 22.25 -23.31
N LEU A 350 -0.49 21.23 -22.75
CA LEU A 350 -1.43 21.35 -21.65
C LEU A 350 -0.99 20.40 -20.54
N PHE A 351 -0.69 20.90 -19.35
CA PHE A 351 -0.51 20.13 -18.13
C PHE A 351 -1.71 20.33 -17.20
N VAL A 352 -2.11 19.26 -16.53
CA VAL A 352 -3.10 19.29 -15.45
C VAL A 352 -2.49 18.55 -14.26
N VAL A 353 -2.49 19.19 -13.09
CA VAL A 353 -1.92 18.65 -11.85
C VAL A 353 -2.99 18.65 -10.75
N PRO A 354 -3.77 17.56 -10.62
CA PRO A 354 -4.89 17.47 -9.67
C PRO A 354 -4.51 17.71 -8.21
N ALA A 355 -3.36 17.21 -7.75
CA ALA A 355 -2.91 17.40 -6.36
C ALA A 355 -2.51 18.85 -6.03
N TRP A 356 -2.35 19.71 -7.05
CA TRP A 356 -2.02 21.14 -6.91
C TRP A 356 -3.22 22.06 -7.22
N ASN A 357 -4.35 21.51 -7.70
CA ASN A 357 -5.44 22.25 -8.36
C ASN A 357 -4.94 23.18 -9.51
N VAL A 358 -3.88 22.76 -10.21
CA VAL A 358 -3.20 23.58 -11.24
C VAL A 358 -3.48 23.07 -12.66
N VAL A 359 -3.66 24.02 -13.57
CA VAL A 359 -3.69 23.82 -15.04
C VAL A 359 -2.70 24.78 -15.67
N ILE A 360 -1.87 24.27 -16.59
CA ILE A 360 -0.90 25.08 -17.33
C ILE A 360 -1.12 24.84 -18.82
N ALA A 361 -1.42 25.90 -19.58
CA ALA A 361 -1.52 25.82 -21.04
C ALA A 361 -0.50 26.77 -21.68
N ARG A 362 0.37 26.25 -22.54
CA ARG A 362 1.29 27.03 -23.38
C ARG A 362 1.07 26.69 -24.85
N LEU A 363 0.96 27.71 -25.70
CA LEU A 363 1.09 27.55 -27.15
C LEU A 363 2.46 28.10 -27.62
N GLY A 364 3.16 27.38 -28.50
CA GLY A 364 4.42 27.85 -29.12
C GLY A 364 4.16 28.68 -30.37
N LEU A 365 5.13 28.80 -31.28
CA LEU A 365 4.87 29.26 -32.64
C LEU A 365 4.07 28.22 -33.46
N ASP A 366 3.41 28.70 -34.51
CA ASP A 366 2.81 27.86 -35.55
C ASP A 366 3.83 27.69 -36.69
N GLY A 367 4.96 27.09 -36.33
CA GLY A 367 6.19 26.96 -37.13
C GLY A 367 7.35 26.48 -36.24
N ASN A 368 8.43 26.00 -36.85
CA ASN A 368 9.50 25.25 -36.15
C ASN A 368 10.07 25.98 -34.92
N GLU A 369 9.96 25.35 -33.74
CA GLU A 369 10.71 25.67 -32.52
C GLU A 369 11.55 24.46 -32.10
N ASP A 370 12.69 24.69 -31.45
CA ASP A 370 13.40 23.64 -30.70
C ASP A 370 12.48 23.08 -29.60
N LEU A 371 12.44 21.75 -29.44
CA LEU A 371 11.45 21.10 -28.60
C LEU A 371 11.87 21.04 -27.13
N ILE A 372 11.05 21.59 -26.24
CA ILE A 372 11.25 21.48 -24.78
C ILE A 372 11.17 20.01 -24.39
N THR A 373 12.26 19.45 -23.89
CA THR A 373 12.40 18.05 -23.51
C THR A 373 11.55 17.70 -22.28
N THR A 374 11.32 16.41 -22.05
CA THR A 374 10.65 15.93 -20.83
C THR A 374 11.42 16.31 -19.55
N ALA A 375 12.74 16.48 -19.63
CA ALA A 375 13.57 16.89 -18.50
C ALA A 375 13.36 18.36 -18.14
N GLU A 376 13.34 19.26 -19.13
CA GLU A 376 13.05 20.70 -18.90
C GLU A 376 11.60 20.90 -18.45
N GLN A 377 10.65 20.13 -19.00
CA GLN A 377 9.27 20.09 -18.49
C GLN A 377 9.21 19.68 -17.02
N ASN A 378 10.03 18.70 -16.60
CA ASN A 378 10.12 18.26 -15.21
C ASN A 378 10.69 19.36 -14.30
N VAL A 379 11.78 20.03 -14.70
CA VAL A 379 12.36 21.16 -13.93
C VAL A 379 11.37 22.32 -13.82
N PHE A 380 10.63 22.64 -14.89
CA PHE A 380 9.56 23.64 -14.84
C PHE A 380 8.44 23.24 -13.87
N LEU A 381 7.96 21.98 -13.93
CA LEU A 381 6.96 21.47 -13.00
C LEU A 381 7.47 21.50 -11.55
N LYS A 382 8.72 21.09 -11.27
CA LYS A 382 9.35 21.17 -9.94
C LYS A 382 9.24 22.59 -9.38
N LYS A 383 9.62 23.61 -10.17
CA LYS A 383 9.57 25.03 -9.76
C LYS A 383 8.15 25.55 -9.52
N ILE A 384 7.16 25.03 -10.25
CA ILE A 384 5.74 25.31 -9.95
C ILE A 384 5.32 24.64 -8.63
N GLY A 385 5.77 23.41 -8.36
CA GLY A 385 5.53 22.71 -7.09
C GLY A 385 6.18 23.41 -5.90
N GLU A 386 7.46 23.77 -5.99
CA GLU A 386 8.22 24.53 -4.99
C GLU A 386 7.56 25.86 -4.61
N ALA A 387 6.78 26.44 -5.53
CA ALA A 387 6.02 27.67 -5.31
C ALA A 387 4.69 27.46 -4.59
N ILE A 388 4.19 26.23 -4.42
CA ILE A 388 2.91 25.94 -3.79
C ILE A 388 3.07 25.87 -2.26
N LEU A 389 2.17 26.55 -1.54
CA LEU A 389 2.19 26.65 -0.08
C LEU A 389 0.98 25.99 0.59
N ASP A 390 0.05 25.38 -0.16
CA ASP A 390 -1.03 24.55 0.42
C ASP A 390 -0.52 23.09 0.58
N PRO A 391 -1.06 22.30 1.52
CA PRO A 391 -0.72 20.88 1.64
C PRO A 391 -1.17 20.07 0.42
N ILE A 392 -0.31 19.15 -0.03
CA ILE A 392 -0.51 18.29 -1.20
C ILE A 392 -0.96 16.90 -0.73
N VAL A 393 -2.06 16.36 -1.29
CA VAL A 393 -2.64 15.07 -0.86
C VAL A 393 -2.54 14.02 -1.96
N GLU A 394 -1.60 13.09 -1.82
CA GLU A 394 -1.29 12.02 -2.78
C GLU A 394 -1.70 10.62 -2.28
N GLY A 395 -1.64 9.62 -3.17
CA GLY A 395 -2.03 8.23 -2.89
C GLY A 395 -3.43 7.86 -3.41
N GLN A 396 -3.77 6.56 -3.38
CA GLN A 396 -5.08 6.09 -3.80
C GLN A 396 -6.12 6.38 -2.72
N ARG A 397 -7.13 7.19 -3.04
CA ARG A 397 -8.18 7.61 -2.08
C ARG A 397 -9.25 6.52 -1.91
N LYS A 398 -8.84 5.37 -1.37
CA LYS A 398 -9.63 4.17 -1.04
C LYS A 398 -9.40 3.81 0.43
N VAL A 399 -10.33 3.10 1.06
CA VAL A 399 -10.10 2.51 2.39
C VAL A 399 -8.91 1.53 2.33
N TRP A 400 -8.13 1.47 3.41
CA TRP A 400 -6.88 0.68 3.56
C TRP A 400 -5.73 1.04 2.63
N HIS A 401 -5.87 2.07 1.78
CA HIS A 401 -4.79 2.51 0.90
C HIS A 401 -4.09 3.74 1.50
N PRO A 402 -2.77 3.70 1.72
CA PRO A 402 -2.03 4.85 2.25
C PRO A 402 -2.17 6.12 1.40
N ILE A 403 -2.32 7.24 2.10
CA ILE A 403 -2.37 8.60 1.58
C ILE A 403 -1.20 9.37 2.18
N THR A 404 -0.46 10.10 1.35
CA THR A 404 0.58 11.02 1.82
C THR A 404 0.02 12.43 1.84
N VAL A 405 0.13 13.11 2.98
CA VAL A 405 -0.03 14.56 3.04
C VAL A 405 1.36 15.18 3.15
N SER A 406 1.71 15.98 2.15
CA SER A 406 2.95 16.74 2.08
C SER A 406 2.68 18.20 2.41
N PHE A 407 3.59 18.81 3.18
CA PHE A 407 3.55 20.21 3.58
C PHE A 407 4.90 20.87 3.26
N HIS A 408 4.85 22.13 2.82
CA HIS A 408 6.05 22.95 2.66
C HIS A 408 6.30 23.75 3.94
N GLY A 409 7.34 23.36 4.67
CA GLY A 409 7.76 23.98 5.93
C GLY A 409 9.06 24.77 5.78
N PRO A 410 9.87 24.89 6.85
CA PRO A 410 11.22 25.39 6.77
C PRO A 410 12.05 24.50 5.85
N ALA A 411 13.05 25.10 5.18
CA ALA A 411 14.09 24.34 4.50
C ALA A 411 15.16 23.88 5.51
N ALA A 412 15.72 22.70 5.29
CA ALA A 412 16.81 22.12 6.07
C ALA A 412 17.61 21.10 5.22
N SER A 413 18.77 20.70 5.73
CA SER A 413 19.51 19.49 5.37
C SER A 413 19.32 18.42 6.46
N GLU A 414 19.36 17.14 6.10
CA GLU A 414 19.48 16.03 7.05
C GLU A 414 20.74 16.12 7.94
N THR A 415 21.69 17.00 7.62
CA THR A 415 22.90 17.29 8.41
C THR A 415 22.87 18.60 9.20
N ASP A 416 21.74 19.31 9.27
CA ASP A 416 21.67 20.61 9.98
C ASP A 416 21.64 20.43 11.50
N GLU A 417 22.67 20.88 12.22
CA GLU A 417 22.75 20.73 13.69
C GLU A 417 21.80 21.67 14.47
N SER A 418 21.48 22.86 13.94
CA SER A 418 20.76 23.88 14.71
C SER A 418 19.93 24.84 13.83
N PRO A 419 18.59 24.72 13.83
CA PRO A 419 17.78 23.68 14.48
C PRO A 419 17.92 22.32 13.79
N ASN A 420 18.05 21.23 14.56
CA ASN A 420 18.01 19.88 13.99
C ASN A 420 16.61 19.57 13.40
N PRO A 421 16.48 19.13 12.14
CA PRO A 421 15.20 18.97 11.47
C PRO A 421 14.33 17.82 12.05
N PHE A 422 14.95 16.83 12.67
CA PHE A 422 14.30 15.68 13.27
C PHE A 422 13.92 15.91 14.75
N LEU A 423 14.75 16.66 15.48
CA LEU A 423 14.67 16.82 16.93
C LEU A 423 14.06 18.17 17.38
N ASP A 424 14.39 19.26 16.69
CA ASP A 424 13.97 20.64 17.04
C ASP A 424 12.71 21.11 16.29
N TYR A 425 12.10 20.24 15.50
CA TYR A 425 10.78 20.45 14.89
C TYR A 425 9.84 19.27 15.12
N ARG A 426 8.53 19.54 15.17
CA ARG A 426 7.51 18.50 15.32
C ARG A 426 6.29 18.78 14.45
N LEU A 427 6.14 18.01 13.37
CA LEU A 427 4.87 17.90 12.62
C LEU A 427 3.99 16.83 13.28
N ASN A 428 2.77 17.18 13.71
CA ASN A 428 1.71 16.21 13.98
C ASN A 428 0.49 16.61 13.13
N VAL A 429 -0.21 15.65 12.53
CA VAL A 429 -1.38 15.92 11.68
C VAL A 429 -2.61 15.23 12.26
N ALA A 430 -3.58 16.05 12.68
CA ALA A 430 -4.85 15.60 13.19
C ALA A 430 -5.81 15.34 12.01
N PHE A 431 -6.14 14.08 11.75
CA PHE A 431 -7.14 13.66 10.77
C PHE A 431 -8.48 13.39 11.46
N SER A 432 -9.58 13.93 10.91
CA SER A 432 -10.95 13.68 11.36
C SER A 432 -11.79 13.08 10.23
N GLY A 433 -12.64 12.10 10.54
CA GLY A 433 -13.30 11.29 9.51
C GLY A 433 -14.68 10.69 9.86
N PRO A 434 -15.22 9.86 8.95
CA PRO A 434 -16.58 9.33 9.01
C PRO A 434 -16.89 8.55 10.30
N GLY A 435 -18.04 8.85 10.92
CA GLY A 435 -18.44 8.26 12.21
C GLY A 435 -17.79 8.90 13.45
N GLY A 436 -17.09 10.03 13.29
CA GLY A 436 -16.45 10.73 14.43
C GLY A 436 -15.06 10.19 14.78
N ARG A 437 -14.42 9.52 13.82
CA ARG A 437 -13.03 9.04 13.90
C ARG A 437 -12.07 10.21 13.98
N ASN A 438 -11.01 10.08 14.77
CA ASN A 438 -9.91 11.02 14.83
C ASN A 438 -8.59 10.27 15.02
N TYR A 439 -7.54 10.70 14.31
CA TYR A 439 -6.17 10.17 14.38
C TYR A 439 -5.21 11.35 14.55
N SER A 440 -4.16 11.19 15.37
CA SER A 440 -3.06 12.16 15.47
C SER A 440 -1.81 11.50 14.93
N VAL A 441 -1.55 11.70 13.64
CA VAL A 441 -0.43 11.05 12.94
C VAL A 441 0.85 11.86 13.16
N PRO A 442 1.94 11.29 13.69
CA PRO A 442 3.23 11.95 13.69
C PRO A 442 3.75 12.07 12.26
N GLY A 443 4.20 13.27 11.88
CA GLY A 443 4.92 13.55 10.65
C GLY A 443 6.41 13.81 10.89
N PHE A 444 7.17 13.82 9.81
CA PHE A 444 8.64 13.78 9.78
C PHE A 444 9.22 14.72 8.69
N PHE A 445 10.50 15.07 8.83
CA PHE A 445 11.25 15.79 7.79
C PHE A 445 11.65 14.85 6.65
N ALA A 446 11.43 15.26 5.40
CA ALA A 446 11.62 14.42 4.22
C ALA A 446 12.47 15.05 3.11
N GLY A 447 13.16 16.18 3.37
CA GLY A 447 14.05 16.81 2.40
C GLY A 447 13.29 17.29 1.17
N ASP A 448 13.54 16.67 0.01
CA ASP A 448 12.81 16.91 -1.23
C ASP A 448 11.50 16.10 -1.37
N GLY A 449 11.22 15.18 -0.43
CA GLY A 449 10.07 14.28 -0.42
C GLY A 449 10.26 13.00 -1.24
N HIS A 450 11.42 12.80 -1.88
CA HIS A 450 11.74 11.70 -2.79
C HIS A 450 13.06 10.99 -2.45
N GLY A 451 13.71 11.35 -1.33
CA GLY A 451 14.92 10.71 -0.82
C GLY A 451 16.16 11.61 -0.82
N GLY A 452 16.07 12.83 -1.35
CA GLY A 452 17.15 13.81 -1.23
C GLY A 452 17.26 14.35 0.20
N GLY A 453 18.49 14.39 0.72
CA GLY A 453 18.80 14.85 2.08
C GLY A 453 18.46 16.32 2.37
N GLU A 454 18.37 17.16 1.33
CA GLU A 454 18.08 18.61 1.43
C GLU A 454 16.70 18.95 0.87
N GLY A 455 15.99 19.88 1.52
CA GLY A 455 14.77 20.48 0.98
C GLY A 455 13.86 21.07 2.04
N ASN A 456 12.57 21.25 1.72
CA ASN A 456 11.58 21.86 2.63
C ASN A 456 10.28 21.06 2.79
N VAL A 457 10.30 19.77 2.43
CA VAL A 457 9.15 18.88 2.45
C VAL A 457 9.03 18.17 3.80
N TRP A 458 7.84 18.24 4.38
CA TRP A 458 7.47 17.57 5.63
C TRP A 458 6.26 16.68 5.36
N LEU A 459 6.33 15.41 5.74
CA LEU A 459 5.34 14.40 5.36
C LEU A 459 4.59 13.86 6.57
N ALA A 460 3.34 13.48 6.35
CA ALA A 460 2.58 12.58 7.21
C ALA A 460 1.88 11.51 6.36
N HIS A 461 2.08 10.23 6.69
CA HIS A 461 1.43 9.11 6.00
C HIS A 461 0.20 8.64 6.77
N PHE A 462 -0.95 8.62 6.11
CA PHE A 462 -2.24 8.30 6.69
C PHE A 462 -3.00 7.22 5.94
N THR A 463 -3.45 6.17 6.63
CA THR A 463 -4.26 5.08 6.05
C THR A 463 -5.69 5.17 6.55
N PRO A 464 -6.68 5.58 5.72
CA PRO A 464 -8.07 5.72 6.12
C PRO A 464 -8.77 4.36 6.24
N ASP A 465 -9.48 4.15 7.35
CA ASP A 465 -10.23 2.91 7.64
C ASP A 465 -11.72 2.98 7.22
N ALA A 466 -12.19 4.13 6.71
CA ALA A 466 -13.59 4.37 6.39
C ALA A 466 -13.79 5.25 5.15
N ALA A 467 -14.78 4.89 4.32
CA ALA A 467 -15.18 5.67 3.15
C ALA A 467 -16.03 6.89 3.54
N GLY A 468 -15.88 7.97 2.78
CA GLY A 468 -16.51 9.27 3.05
C GLY A 468 -15.50 10.42 3.03
N ARG A 469 -15.93 11.60 3.50
CA ARG A 469 -15.06 12.78 3.58
C ARG A 469 -14.20 12.75 4.84
N TRP A 470 -12.91 12.99 4.64
CA TRP A 470 -11.91 13.23 5.68
C TRP A 470 -11.42 14.68 5.61
N SER A 471 -11.00 15.20 6.75
CA SER A 471 -10.30 16.49 6.86
C SER A 471 -9.07 16.33 7.73
N PHE A 472 -8.05 17.16 7.51
CA PHE A 472 -6.83 17.15 8.30
C PHE A 472 -6.40 18.57 8.70
N LYS A 473 -5.64 18.67 9.79
CA LYS A 473 -4.99 19.89 10.24
C LYS A 473 -3.60 19.60 10.83
N ALA A 474 -2.60 20.35 10.40
CA ALA A 474 -1.26 20.30 10.96
C ALA A 474 -1.15 21.09 12.28
N SER A 475 -0.41 20.51 13.22
CA SER A 475 0.29 21.19 14.30
C SER A 475 1.78 21.10 13.97
N PHE A 476 2.45 22.24 13.82
CA PHE A 476 3.88 22.28 13.50
C PHE A 476 4.62 23.16 14.50
N ARG A 477 5.47 22.52 15.31
CA ARG A 477 6.19 23.17 16.39
C ARG A 477 7.68 23.29 16.09
N LYS A 478 8.31 24.34 16.59
CA LYS A 478 9.76 24.54 16.63
C LYS A 478 10.23 24.77 18.07
N GLY A 479 11.35 24.20 18.46
CA GLY A 479 11.98 24.43 19.77
C GLY A 479 12.87 23.25 20.16
N LYS A 480 13.82 23.47 21.08
CA LYS A 480 14.80 22.44 21.47
C LYS A 480 14.10 21.15 21.88
N GLU A 481 14.44 20.04 21.23
CA GLU A 481 13.91 18.70 21.50
C GLU A 481 12.37 18.60 21.42
N VAL A 482 11.70 19.51 20.69
CA VAL A 482 10.23 19.54 20.63
C VAL A 482 9.63 18.28 19.99
N ALA A 483 10.37 17.60 19.10
CA ALA A 483 9.94 16.37 18.43
C ALA A 483 9.53 15.26 19.41
N VAL A 484 10.30 15.10 20.48
CA VAL A 484 10.20 14.02 21.46
C VAL A 484 9.29 14.34 22.65
N SER A 485 8.77 15.56 22.70
CA SER A 485 7.72 15.93 23.66
C SER A 485 6.37 15.37 23.21
N LEU A 486 5.58 14.90 24.17
CA LEU A 486 4.17 14.51 23.96
C LEU A 486 3.20 15.71 24.16
N GLU A 487 3.64 16.80 24.81
CA GLU A 487 2.79 17.95 25.11
C GLU A 487 2.39 18.68 23.81
N PRO A 488 1.09 18.81 23.47
CA PRO A 488 0.64 19.24 22.13
C PRO A 488 1.11 20.63 21.69
N ASP A 489 1.35 21.53 22.64
CA ASP A 489 1.73 22.93 22.45
C ASP A 489 3.20 23.24 22.82
N ALA A 490 4.02 22.22 23.10
CA ALA A 490 5.46 22.38 23.29
C ALA A 490 6.13 23.18 22.17
N GLY A 491 7.17 23.94 22.51
CA GLY A 491 7.84 24.87 21.59
C GLY A 491 6.93 26.01 21.12
N GLU A 492 7.28 26.64 20.01
CA GLU A 492 6.52 27.71 19.35
C GLU A 492 5.90 27.21 18.03
N ALA A 493 4.84 27.88 17.55
CA ALA A 493 4.27 27.57 16.23
C ALA A 493 5.17 28.10 15.11
N ALA A 494 5.42 27.29 14.08
CA ALA A 494 6.14 27.67 12.86
C ALA A 494 5.38 27.20 11.62
N ILE A 495 5.61 27.80 10.44
CA ILE A 495 5.01 27.32 9.18
C ILE A 495 5.42 25.84 8.98
N PRO A 496 4.51 24.90 8.69
CA PRO A 496 3.12 25.06 8.24
C PRO A 496 2.05 24.79 9.33
N ASP A 497 2.25 25.29 10.56
CA ASP A 497 1.28 25.18 11.66
C ASP A 497 -0.09 25.71 11.25
N GLY A 498 -1.13 24.98 11.68
CA GLY A 498 -2.51 25.33 11.42
C GLY A 498 -2.99 25.08 9.98
N GLN A 499 -2.11 24.71 9.04
CA GLN A 499 -2.52 24.36 7.67
C GLN A 499 -3.48 23.16 7.66
N GLU A 500 -4.48 23.20 6.78
CA GLU A 500 -5.65 22.36 6.87
C GLU A 500 -6.24 22.07 5.49
N GLY A 501 -6.89 20.91 5.35
CA GLY A 501 -7.43 20.46 4.07
C GLY A 501 -8.42 19.29 4.20
N ALA A 502 -8.90 18.79 3.06
CA ALA A 502 -9.89 17.72 3.02
C ALA A 502 -9.81 16.89 1.74
N PHE A 503 -10.18 15.62 1.83
CA PHE A 503 -10.27 14.69 0.71
C PHE A 503 -11.44 13.71 0.92
N SER A 504 -11.87 13.06 -0.17
CA SER A 504 -12.92 12.03 -0.13
C SER A 504 -12.30 10.66 -0.40
N VAL A 505 -12.61 9.69 0.46
CA VAL A 505 -12.16 8.30 0.39
C VAL A 505 -13.30 7.42 -0.12
N THR A 506 -13.00 6.61 -1.14
CA THR A 506 -13.92 5.61 -1.70
C THR A 506 -13.84 4.28 -0.93
N ASN A 507 -14.78 3.36 -1.18
CA ASN A 507 -14.82 2.06 -0.51
C ASN A 507 -13.51 1.26 -0.66
N ALA A 508 -13.30 0.30 0.24
CA ALA A 508 -12.21 -0.66 0.10
C ALA A 508 -12.34 -1.43 -1.23
N ASP A 509 -11.21 -1.70 -1.87
CA ASP A 509 -11.14 -2.44 -3.12
C ASP A 509 -10.83 -3.91 -2.81
N PRO A 510 -11.80 -4.84 -2.97
CA PRO A 510 -11.60 -6.24 -2.62
C PRO A 510 -10.63 -6.97 -3.53
N ASN A 511 -10.22 -6.35 -4.67
CA ASN A 511 -9.23 -6.90 -5.60
C ASN A 511 -7.83 -6.29 -5.38
N ALA A 512 -7.67 -5.37 -4.43
CA ALA A 512 -6.37 -4.76 -4.13
C ALA A 512 -5.39 -5.79 -3.53
N PRO A 513 -4.08 -5.67 -3.82
CA PRO A 513 -3.10 -6.69 -3.45
C PRO A 513 -2.77 -6.66 -1.94
N GLY A 514 -2.51 -7.83 -1.37
CA GLY A 514 -2.00 -7.97 0.01
C GLY A 514 -2.90 -7.35 1.07
N PHE A 515 -2.33 -6.50 1.92
CA PHE A 515 -3.09 -5.84 2.99
C PHE A 515 -3.93 -4.63 2.54
N LEU A 516 -3.82 -4.18 1.27
CA LEU A 516 -4.67 -3.11 0.73
C LEU A 516 -6.13 -3.54 0.53
N SER A 517 -6.41 -4.85 0.50
CA SER A 517 -7.77 -5.42 0.56
C SER A 517 -8.11 -6.02 1.93
N LYS A 518 -7.14 -6.69 2.59
CA LYS A 518 -7.34 -7.29 3.93
C LYS A 518 -7.52 -6.26 5.05
N GLY A 519 -7.01 -5.03 4.88
CA GLY A 519 -7.03 -3.97 5.89
C GLY A 519 -6.13 -4.23 7.10
N LYS A 520 -6.24 -3.36 8.12
CA LYS A 520 -5.37 -3.42 9.31
C LYS A 520 -5.40 -4.79 9.99
N LEU A 521 -4.23 -5.36 10.29
CA LEU A 521 -4.06 -6.52 11.16
C LEU A 521 -4.09 -6.05 12.62
N ALA A 522 -4.98 -6.60 13.43
CA ALA A 522 -5.26 -6.10 14.79
C ALA A 522 -5.35 -7.21 15.83
N TYR A 523 -5.14 -6.85 17.10
CA TYR A 523 -5.52 -7.70 18.23
C TYR A 523 -7.03 -7.91 18.27
N ALA A 524 -7.47 -9.16 18.47
CA ALA A 524 -8.87 -9.52 18.62
C ALA A 524 -9.16 -9.84 20.11
N PRO A 525 -9.98 -9.03 20.81
CA PRO A 525 -10.21 -9.19 22.24
C PRO A 525 -10.69 -10.59 22.66
N GLY A 526 -9.92 -11.24 23.54
CA GLY A 526 -10.25 -12.58 24.05
C GLY A 526 -9.98 -13.72 23.06
N GLN A 527 -9.01 -13.55 22.15
CA GLN A 527 -8.66 -14.52 21.11
C GLN A 527 -7.14 -14.74 21.08
N PHE A 528 -6.72 -15.97 20.77
CA PHE A 528 -5.31 -16.35 20.64
C PHE A 528 -4.71 -16.08 19.24
N TYR A 529 -5.36 -15.24 18.43
CA TYR A 529 -4.95 -14.94 17.05
C TYR A 529 -5.25 -13.48 16.70
N LEU A 530 -4.40 -12.89 15.85
CA LEU A 530 -4.66 -11.58 15.26
C LEU A 530 -5.76 -11.68 14.19
N LYS A 531 -6.34 -10.54 13.80
CA LYS A 531 -7.47 -10.49 12.87
C LYS A 531 -7.35 -9.34 11.87
N THR A 532 -7.61 -9.61 10.59
CA THR A 532 -7.64 -8.61 9.52
C THR A 532 -8.98 -7.90 9.47
N SER A 533 -8.98 -6.56 9.52
CA SER A 533 -10.18 -5.75 9.72
C SER A 533 -11.05 -5.54 8.47
N GLY A 534 -10.48 -5.67 7.26
CA GLY A 534 -11.19 -5.54 5.99
C GLY A 534 -12.02 -6.79 5.64
N ASP A 535 -11.44 -7.98 5.76
CA ASP A 535 -12.11 -9.26 5.41
C ASP A 535 -12.53 -10.10 6.63
N ASN A 536 -12.23 -9.63 7.85
CA ASN A 536 -12.63 -10.24 9.13
C ASN A 536 -12.11 -11.67 9.36
N LYS A 537 -11.01 -12.07 8.71
CA LYS A 537 -10.35 -13.36 8.94
C LYS A 537 -9.37 -13.31 10.10
N TYR A 538 -9.23 -14.43 10.80
CA TYR A 538 -8.14 -14.64 11.74
C TYR A 538 -6.86 -14.98 10.98
N TRP A 539 -5.73 -14.59 11.56
CA TRP A 539 -4.40 -14.72 10.97
C TRP A 539 -3.48 -15.50 11.91
N ILE A 540 -2.61 -16.33 11.33
CA ILE A 540 -1.64 -17.18 12.03
C ILE A 540 -0.23 -16.97 11.45
N LYS A 541 0.75 -16.74 12.32
CA LYS A 541 2.16 -16.48 11.96
C LYS A 541 2.82 -17.73 11.36
N GLY A 542 3.50 -17.54 10.22
CA GLY A 542 4.36 -18.53 9.57
C GLY A 542 5.29 -17.87 8.56
N GLY A 543 6.50 -17.58 9.04
CA GLY A 543 7.56 -16.88 8.32
C GLY A 543 8.92 -17.09 8.97
N THR A 544 9.81 -16.10 8.87
CA THR A 544 11.23 -16.20 9.26
C THR A 544 11.62 -15.06 10.19
N ASP A 545 12.45 -15.34 11.21
CA ASP A 545 13.18 -14.27 11.91
C ASP A 545 14.41 -13.81 11.11
N SER A 546 15.06 -14.76 10.44
CA SER A 546 16.38 -14.59 9.84
C SER A 546 16.31 -14.19 8.36
N PRO A 547 17.31 -13.46 7.82
CA PRO A 547 18.38 -12.80 8.57
C PRO A 547 17.83 -11.56 9.29
N GLU A 548 18.13 -11.39 10.58
CA GLU A 548 17.62 -10.26 11.36
C GLU A 548 18.13 -8.91 10.82
N ASP A 549 19.33 -8.92 10.24
CA ASP A 549 19.91 -7.82 9.48
C ASP A 549 19.51 -7.83 7.99
N PHE A 550 18.26 -8.21 7.67
CA PHE A 550 17.64 -8.15 6.33
C PHE A 550 17.84 -6.78 5.64
N LEU A 551 17.88 -5.71 6.43
CA LEU A 551 18.07 -4.34 5.96
C LEU A 551 19.54 -3.96 5.68
N ALA A 552 20.52 -4.84 5.95
CA ALA A 552 21.94 -4.64 5.64
C ALA A 552 22.25 -4.87 4.13
N TYR A 553 21.36 -4.43 3.25
CA TYR A 553 21.40 -4.71 1.81
C TYR A 553 22.29 -3.71 1.03
N ASP A 554 23.18 -4.21 0.18
CA ASP A 554 24.15 -3.41 -0.59
C ASP A 554 23.55 -2.53 -1.70
N GLY A 555 22.27 -2.75 -2.02
CA GLY A 555 21.49 -1.85 -2.87
C GLY A 555 20.94 -0.61 -2.17
N PHE A 556 20.97 -0.54 -0.82
CA PHE A 556 20.62 0.69 -0.10
C PHE A 556 21.79 1.68 -0.04
N ASP A 557 21.50 2.96 0.17
CA ASP A 557 22.52 3.97 0.47
C ASP A 557 23.05 3.86 1.90
N ASN A 558 24.30 4.28 2.11
CA ASN A 558 24.95 4.35 3.43
C ASN A 558 24.83 3.06 4.25
N THR A 559 24.93 1.92 3.56
CA THR A 559 24.94 0.56 4.12
C THR A 559 26.29 -0.08 3.81
N ARG A 560 26.90 -0.73 4.81
CA ARG A 560 28.26 -1.30 4.76
C ARG A 560 28.34 -2.54 5.65
N SER A 561 29.29 -3.42 5.39
CA SER A 561 29.49 -4.63 6.21
C SER A 561 29.85 -4.25 7.66
N GLY A 562 29.43 -5.08 8.60
CA GLY A 562 29.82 -4.99 10.00
C GLY A 562 31.17 -5.67 10.24
N SER A 563 31.55 -5.79 11.51
CA SER A 563 32.82 -6.43 11.90
C SER A 563 32.83 -7.94 11.59
N ASN A 564 31.68 -8.59 11.70
CA ASN A 564 31.53 -10.05 11.56
C ASN A 564 30.81 -10.45 10.27
N PHE A 565 29.74 -9.74 9.90
CA PHE A 565 28.81 -10.14 8.83
C PHE A 565 28.83 -9.22 7.62
N ALA A 566 28.78 -9.84 6.43
CA ALA A 566 28.73 -9.12 5.16
C ALA A 566 27.35 -8.54 4.87
N VAL A 567 27.33 -7.42 4.15
CA VAL A 567 26.09 -6.90 3.54
C VAL A 567 25.40 -7.93 2.67
N LYS A 568 24.08 -7.91 2.71
CA LYS A 568 23.22 -8.75 1.88
C LYS A 568 23.31 -8.27 0.44
N LYS A 569 23.29 -9.21 -0.50
CA LYS A 569 23.26 -8.94 -1.94
C LYS A 569 22.01 -9.49 -2.61
N TYR A 570 21.39 -10.51 -2.00
CA TYR A 570 20.23 -11.22 -2.51
C TYR A 570 20.33 -11.60 -4.01
N ALA A 571 21.55 -11.85 -4.50
CA ALA A 571 21.82 -11.95 -5.94
C ALA A 571 21.03 -13.09 -6.61
N GLY A 572 20.79 -14.18 -5.87
CA GLY A 572 19.92 -15.28 -6.28
C GLY A 572 18.43 -14.92 -6.40
N HIS A 573 18.02 -13.71 -6.02
CA HIS A 573 16.64 -13.20 -6.14
C HIS A 573 16.44 -12.13 -7.22
N VAL A 574 17.49 -11.68 -7.91
CA VAL A 574 17.33 -10.75 -9.06
C VAL A 574 16.46 -11.37 -10.18
N ARG A 575 16.43 -12.70 -10.29
CA ARG A 575 15.52 -13.48 -11.17
C ARG A 575 14.04 -13.46 -10.74
N ASP A 576 13.77 -13.15 -9.48
CA ASP A 576 12.41 -13.17 -8.90
C ASP A 576 11.73 -11.80 -9.00
N TRP A 577 12.47 -10.73 -9.34
CA TRP A 577 11.93 -9.41 -9.69
C TRP A 577 11.20 -9.44 -11.03
N ARG A 578 9.98 -8.87 -11.10
CA ARG A 578 9.10 -8.93 -12.28
C ARG A 578 8.88 -7.51 -12.86
N PRO A 579 8.72 -7.35 -14.19
CA PRO A 579 8.45 -6.05 -14.79
C PRO A 579 7.17 -5.39 -14.23
N GLY A 580 7.34 -4.28 -13.50
CA GLY A 580 6.26 -3.56 -12.81
C GLY A 580 6.29 -3.66 -11.29
N ASP A 581 7.13 -4.54 -10.71
CA ASP A 581 7.58 -4.40 -9.32
C ASP A 581 8.48 -3.16 -9.18
N PRO A 582 8.61 -2.55 -7.98
CA PRO A 582 9.42 -1.35 -7.76
C PRO A 582 10.93 -1.61 -7.89
N ASP A 583 11.68 -0.55 -8.14
CA ASP A 583 13.14 -0.54 -8.27
C ASP A 583 13.66 0.90 -8.04
N TRP A 584 14.95 1.06 -7.77
CA TRP A 584 15.64 2.35 -7.72
C TRP A 584 17.02 2.25 -8.41
N ASP A 585 17.59 3.40 -8.77
CA ASP A 585 18.94 3.54 -9.35
C ASP A 585 19.30 2.53 -10.46
N GLN A 586 18.34 2.26 -11.33
CA GLN A 586 18.52 1.43 -12.54
C GLN A 586 18.80 -0.06 -12.24
N GLY A 587 18.51 -0.53 -11.02
CA GLY A 587 18.57 -1.94 -10.65
C GLY A 587 18.93 -2.23 -9.19
N ARG A 588 19.27 -1.21 -8.39
CA ARG A 588 19.69 -1.36 -6.98
C ARG A 588 18.57 -1.86 -6.07
N GLY A 589 17.31 -1.82 -6.48
CA GLY A 589 16.20 -2.40 -5.70
C GLY A 589 15.90 -3.87 -6.01
N LYS A 590 16.33 -4.39 -7.18
CA LYS A 590 15.78 -5.63 -7.73
C LYS A 590 16.03 -6.87 -6.88
N ALA A 591 17.16 -6.96 -6.19
CA ALA A 591 17.50 -8.18 -5.45
C ALA A 591 16.63 -8.35 -4.20
N ILE A 592 16.48 -7.29 -3.38
CA ILE A 592 15.64 -7.32 -2.18
C ILE A 592 14.14 -7.34 -2.51
N ILE A 593 13.71 -6.62 -3.54
CA ILE A 593 12.31 -6.67 -4.03
C ILE A 593 11.99 -8.06 -4.61
N GLY A 594 12.94 -8.70 -5.28
CA GLY A 594 12.85 -10.10 -5.70
C GLY A 594 12.82 -11.09 -4.54
N ALA A 595 13.55 -10.83 -3.45
CA ALA A 595 13.51 -11.68 -2.25
C ALA A 595 12.11 -11.64 -1.59
N ILE A 596 11.51 -10.45 -1.49
CA ILE A 596 10.11 -10.27 -1.04
C ILE A 596 9.12 -10.97 -1.98
N ASN A 597 9.33 -10.95 -3.30
CA ASN A 597 8.52 -11.74 -4.24
C ASN A 597 8.64 -13.23 -3.96
N TYR A 598 9.88 -13.75 -3.86
CA TYR A 598 10.14 -15.16 -3.64
C TYR A 598 9.47 -15.68 -2.36
N LEU A 599 9.65 -14.96 -1.24
CA LEU A 599 9.01 -15.32 0.03
C LEU A 599 7.48 -15.36 -0.08
N ALA A 600 6.86 -14.37 -0.74
CA ALA A 600 5.42 -14.34 -0.96
C ALA A 600 4.92 -15.47 -1.90
N GLU A 601 5.73 -15.85 -2.89
CA GLU A 601 5.46 -16.97 -3.80
C GLU A 601 5.58 -18.32 -3.09
N GLN A 602 6.45 -18.43 -2.07
CA GLN A 602 6.50 -19.56 -1.12
C GLN A 602 5.48 -19.42 0.03
N HIS A 603 4.55 -18.47 -0.05
CA HIS A 603 3.47 -18.22 0.92
C HIS A 603 3.90 -17.85 2.35
N VAL A 604 5.16 -17.47 2.57
CA VAL A 604 5.63 -16.81 3.80
C VAL A 604 4.79 -15.55 4.02
N ASN A 605 4.25 -15.37 5.24
CA ASN A 605 3.33 -14.27 5.54
C ASN A 605 3.87 -13.21 6.49
N LEU A 606 5.12 -13.32 6.92
CA LEU A 606 5.77 -12.38 7.83
C LEU A 606 7.29 -12.42 7.62
N ILE A 607 7.93 -11.25 7.77
CA ILE A 607 9.38 -11.13 8.00
C ILE A 607 9.64 -10.32 9.27
N TYR A 608 10.65 -10.74 10.02
CA TYR A 608 11.30 -10.01 11.10
C TYR A 608 12.46 -9.19 10.53
N PHE A 609 12.83 -8.09 11.19
CA PHE A 609 14.12 -7.41 10.97
C PHE A 609 14.42 -6.39 12.08
N LEU A 610 15.71 -6.16 12.30
CA LEU A 610 16.27 -5.06 13.06
C LEU A 610 16.42 -3.83 12.14
N PRO A 611 15.86 -2.65 12.49
CA PRO A 611 16.18 -1.38 11.83
C PRO A 611 17.40 -0.68 12.45
N MET A 612 17.95 -1.17 13.57
CA MET A 612 19.17 -0.66 14.19
C MET A 612 19.90 -1.75 14.96
N ASN A 613 21.09 -2.13 14.48
CA ASN A 613 21.95 -3.21 15.02
C ASN A 613 23.41 -2.75 15.23
N ILE A 614 23.61 -1.44 15.44
CA ILE A 614 24.91 -0.88 15.86
C ILE A 614 25.27 -1.52 17.21
N GLY A 615 26.51 -2.01 17.36
CA GLY A 615 27.02 -2.48 18.64
C GLY A 615 26.44 -3.80 19.15
N GLY A 616 25.69 -4.56 18.35
CA GLY A 616 25.46 -5.98 18.59
C GLY A 616 26.30 -6.85 17.65
N ASP A 617 25.74 -7.94 17.14
CA ASP A 617 26.47 -8.92 16.33
C ASP A 617 26.54 -8.52 14.85
N GLY A 618 25.46 -7.96 14.29
CA GLY A 618 25.37 -7.59 12.87
C GLY A 618 26.19 -6.36 12.47
N GLN A 619 26.06 -5.26 13.23
CA GLN A 619 26.85 -4.02 13.07
C GLN A 619 26.79 -3.39 11.66
N ASN A 620 25.63 -3.45 11.00
CA ASN A 620 25.49 -3.14 9.56
C ASN A 620 24.14 -2.52 9.14
N VAL A 621 23.22 -2.28 10.08
CA VAL A 621 21.92 -1.61 9.90
C VAL A 621 21.77 -0.44 10.88
N TRP A 622 21.48 0.73 10.34
CA TRP A 622 21.01 1.90 11.09
C TRP A 622 20.29 2.88 10.16
N PRO A 623 19.30 3.64 10.67
CA PRO A 623 18.58 4.65 9.88
C PRO A 623 19.32 6.00 9.84
N PHE A 624 20.46 6.12 10.52
CA PHE A 624 21.16 7.39 10.75
C PHE A 624 22.01 7.83 9.56
N ALA A 625 22.09 9.15 9.35
CA ALA A 625 22.98 9.81 8.39
C ALA A 625 24.36 10.16 8.99
N GLY A 626 24.45 10.21 10.33
CA GLY A 626 25.63 10.64 11.07
C GLY A 626 26.85 9.72 10.94
N THR A 627 28.00 10.16 11.49
CA THR A 627 29.22 9.34 11.54
C THR A 627 29.08 8.26 12.61
N ILE A 628 28.78 7.03 12.18
CA ILE A 628 28.60 5.87 13.06
C ILE A 628 29.90 5.06 13.20
N ASN A 629 30.24 4.67 14.43
CA ASN A 629 31.12 3.57 14.80
C ASN A 629 30.27 2.29 14.98
N PRO A 630 30.36 1.28 14.08
CA PRO A 630 29.49 0.11 14.11
C PRO A 630 29.59 -0.77 15.36
N ALA A 631 30.67 -0.67 16.15
CA ALA A 631 30.84 -1.43 17.40
C ALA A 631 30.07 -0.83 18.60
N GLY A 632 29.38 0.29 18.39
CA GLY A 632 28.70 1.08 19.41
C GLY A 632 29.64 2.04 20.13
N ASP A 633 29.22 3.31 20.25
CA ASP A 633 30.06 4.41 20.72
C ASP A 633 29.18 5.59 21.19
N PRO A 634 29.35 6.12 22.42
CA PRO A 634 28.63 7.30 22.89
C PRO A 634 28.86 8.59 22.07
N ALA A 635 29.81 8.59 21.12
CA ALA A 635 30.00 9.66 20.15
C ALA A 635 29.21 9.48 18.83
N ASN A 636 28.44 8.40 18.68
CA ASN A 636 27.58 8.18 17.52
C ASN A 636 26.45 9.22 17.45
N ASP A 637 26.25 9.78 16.25
CA ASP A 637 25.12 10.66 15.98
C ASP A 637 23.89 9.86 15.58
N ASN A 638 23.06 9.57 16.60
CA ASN A 638 21.78 8.90 16.47
C ASN A 638 20.60 9.90 16.36
N THR A 639 20.89 11.16 15.99
CA THR A 639 19.93 12.28 15.92
C THR A 639 19.65 12.81 14.52
N HIS A 640 20.47 12.46 13.53
CA HIS A 640 20.26 12.75 12.11
C HIS A 640 19.95 11.49 11.30
N TYR A 641 18.93 11.54 10.44
CA TYR A 641 18.34 10.38 9.78
C TYR A 641 18.51 10.44 8.26
N ASP A 642 18.91 9.30 7.68
CA ASP A 642 19.25 9.13 6.27
C ASP A 642 18.00 9.06 5.40
N LEU A 643 17.69 10.15 4.70
CA LEU A 643 16.44 10.29 3.97
C LEU A 643 16.37 9.38 2.73
N SER A 644 17.51 9.07 2.09
CA SER A 644 17.54 8.18 0.92
C SER A 644 17.31 6.72 1.34
N LYS A 645 18.08 6.24 2.33
CA LYS A 645 17.94 4.89 2.89
C LYS A 645 16.53 4.64 3.42
N LEU A 646 15.96 5.60 4.15
CA LEU A 646 14.59 5.49 4.68
C LEU A 646 13.52 5.56 3.59
N HIS A 647 13.75 6.28 2.49
CA HIS A 647 12.88 6.23 1.30
C HIS A 647 12.93 4.85 0.63
N GLN A 648 14.13 4.26 0.49
CA GLN A 648 14.31 2.93 -0.08
C GLN A 648 13.69 1.83 0.80
N TRP A 649 13.80 1.94 2.13
CA TRP A 649 13.09 1.06 3.07
C TRP A 649 11.57 1.16 2.91
N GLN A 650 11.01 2.37 2.78
CA GLN A 650 9.57 2.58 2.53
C GLN A 650 9.09 1.89 1.24
N ILE A 651 9.93 1.83 0.19
CA ILE A 651 9.63 1.10 -1.04
C ILE A 651 9.53 -0.42 -0.76
N VAL A 652 10.50 -1.00 -0.05
CA VAL A 652 10.50 -2.43 0.29
C VAL A 652 9.33 -2.81 1.20
N PHE A 653 9.03 -2.01 2.22
CA PHE A 653 7.92 -2.24 3.13
C PHE A 653 6.55 -2.12 2.45
N SER A 654 6.36 -1.09 1.59
CA SER A 654 5.15 -0.96 0.77
C SER A 654 4.93 -2.17 -0.13
N HIS A 655 6.02 -2.72 -0.68
CA HIS A 655 5.99 -3.92 -1.52
C HIS A 655 5.60 -5.17 -0.72
N ALA A 656 6.21 -5.40 0.44
CA ALA A 656 5.87 -6.49 1.34
C ALA A 656 4.39 -6.47 1.75
N GLN A 657 3.86 -5.30 2.12
CA GLN A 657 2.44 -5.12 2.44
C GLN A 657 1.52 -5.43 1.24
N ALA A 658 1.92 -5.06 0.02
CA ALA A 658 1.19 -5.40 -1.21
C ALA A 658 1.29 -6.90 -1.57
N LYS A 659 2.39 -7.58 -1.24
CA LYS A 659 2.49 -9.05 -1.37
C LYS A 659 1.77 -9.80 -0.23
N GLY A 660 1.39 -9.10 0.84
CA GLY A 660 0.63 -9.64 1.98
C GLY A 660 1.49 -10.21 3.10
N ILE A 661 2.74 -9.75 3.20
CA ILE A 661 3.72 -10.05 4.26
C ILE A 661 3.59 -9.00 5.38
N VAL A 662 3.50 -9.47 6.62
CA VAL A 662 3.53 -8.67 7.85
C VAL A 662 4.98 -8.27 8.15
N LEU A 663 5.18 -7.07 8.70
CA LEU A 663 6.50 -6.57 9.10
C LEU A 663 6.62 -6.62 10.63
N HIS A 664 7.51 -7.48 11.14
CA HIS A 664 7.83 -7.59 12.57
C HIS A 664 9.10 -6.75 12.84
N PHE A 665 8.88 -5.50 13.22
CA PHE A 665 9.94 -4.53 13.53
C PHE A 665 10.48 -4.81 14.93
N VAL A 666 11.73 -5.26 15.04
CA VAL A 666 12.42 -5.42 16.34
C VAL A 666 13.36 -4.25 16.53
N PHE A 667 13.04 -3.32 17.42
CA PHE A 667 13.62 -1.97 17.38
C PHE A 667 15.14 -1.90 17.60
N ASN A 668 15.71 -2.77 18.44
CA ASN A 668 17.14 -2.82 18.73
C ASN A 668 17.56 -4.23 19.19
N GLU A 669 18.82 -4.58 18.99
CA GLU A 669 19.49 -5.88 19.21
C GLU A 669 19.79 -6.16 20.71
N ALA A 670 20.26 -7.37 21.03
CA ALA A 670 20.47 -7.85 22.39
C ALA A 670 21.59 -7.16 23.18
N GLU A 671 22.67 -6.70 22.53
CA GLU A 671 23.91 -6.34 23.24
C GLU A 671 23.82 -5.08 24.09
N LYS A 672 24.64 -5.02 25.14
CA LYS A 672 24.85 -3.81 25.95
C LYS A 672 25.21 -2.59 25.11
N ASN A 673 26.10 -2.73 24.12
CA ASN A 673 26.51 -1.59 23.29
C ASN A 673 25.33 -1.10 22.43
N ASN A 674 24.64 -2.00 21.73
CA ASN A 674 23.40 -1.68 21.02
C ASN A 674 22.34 -1.01 21.90
N LYS A 675 22.06 -1.57 23.07
CA LYS A 675 21.09 -1.00 24.02
C LYS A 675 21.49 0.40 24.48
N LEU A 676 22.80 0.71 24.57
CA LEU A 676 23.32 2.04 24.94
C LEU A 676 23.18 3.08 23.82
N GLU A 677 23.17 2.70 22.54
CA GLU A 677 22.89 3.61 21.40
C GLU A 677 21.53 4.31 21.54
N LEU A 678 20.58 3.65 22.21
CA LEU A 678 19.26 4.16 22.57
C LEU A 678 19.13 4.36 24.10
N GLY A 679 20.18 4.86 24.77
CA GLY A 679 20.11 5.32 26.16
C GLY A 679 19.99 4.23 27.23
N GLY A 680 20.18 2.96 26.87
CA GLY A 680 20.09 1.83 27.79
C GLY A 680 18.67 1.66 28.34
N LYS A 681 18.55 1.75 29.67
CA LYS A 681 17.28 1.59 30.42
C LYS A 681 16.35 2.79 30.34
N ASP A 682 16.89 3.96 30.02
CA ASP A 682 16.17 5.22 30.13
C ASP A 682 15.48 5.58 28.81
N LEU A 683 14.29 6.19 28.90
CA LEU A 683 13.58 6.71 27.73
C LEU A 683 14.20 8.06 27.32
N THR A 684 15.44 8.04 26.82
CA THR A 684 16.21 9.24 26.45
C THR A 684 15.66 9.92 25.18
N SER A 685 16.16 11.10 24.84
CA SER A 685 15.71 11.84 23.65
C SER A 685 16.05 11.09 22.35
N GLU A 686 17.17 10.35 22.31
CA GLU A 686 17.57 9.49 21.19
C GLU A 686 16.57 8.33 21.00
N ARG A 687 16.27 7.57 22.07
CA ARG A 687 15.27 6.49 22.01
C ARG A 687 13.87 7.00 21.64
N LYS A 688 13.47 8.15 22.18
CA LYS A 688 12.19 8.81 21.84
C LYS A 688 12.13 9.26 20.38
N LEU A 689 13.22 9.80 19.84
CA LEU A 689 13.31 10.25 18.45
C LEU A 689 13.30 9.07 17.49
N PHE A 690 14.05 8.02 17.80
CA PHE A 690 14.09 6.77 17.05
C PHE A 690 12.70 6.13 16.93
N TYR A 691 12.00 5.94 18.05
CA TYR A 691 10.62 5.45 18.02
C TYR A 691 9.69 6.39 17.23
N ARG A 692 9.87 7.71 17.33
CA ARG A 692 9.07 8.69 16.57
C ARG A 692 9.30 8.59 15.07
N GLU A 693 10.52 8.59 14.59
CA GLU A 693 10.84 8.57 13.16
C GLU A 693 10.42 7.25 12.50
N ILE A 694 10.65 6.11 13.15
CA ILE A 694 10.20 4.80 12.66
C ILE A 694 8.66 4.72 12.57
N LEU A 695 7.93 5.19 13.60
CA LEU A 695 6.46 5.20 13.57
C LEU A 695 5.88 6.23 12.58
N ALA A 696 6.47 7.42 12.46
CA ALA A 696 6.02 8.45 11.53
C ALA A 696 6.20 8.04 10.05
N ARG A 697 7.32 7.36 9.75
CA ARG A 697 7.62 6.88 8.40
C ARG A 697 6.86 5.62 8.03
N PHE A 698 6.77 4.63 8.93
CA PHE A 698 6.30 3.29 8.59
C PHE A 698 4.99 2.85 9.27
N GLY A 699 4.58 3.52 10.36
CA GLY A 699 3.41 3.14 11.16
C GLY A 699 2.05 3.23 10.46
N HIS A 700 2.00 3.78 9.24
CA HIS A 700 0.80 3.82 8.41
C HIS A 700 0.49 2.50 7.68
N HIS A 701 1.43 1.56 7.63
CA HIS A 701 1.23 0.25 7.00
C HIS A 701 0.18 -0.56 7.76
N ASN A 702 -0.58 -1.39 7.04
CA ASN A 702 -1.75 -2.06 7.60
C ASN A 702 -1.38 -3.24 8.54
N ALA A 703 -0.22 -3.86 8.37
CA ALA A 703 0.13 -5.07 9.13
C ALA A 703 1.57 -5.02 9.63
N LEU A 704 1.69 -4.53 10.86
CA LEU A 704 2.94 -4.37 11.62
C LEU A 704 2.86 -5.12 12.96
N ILE A 705 4.02 -5.46 13.52
CA ILE A 705 4.19 -5.81 14.94
C ILE A 705 5.39 -4.99 15.45
N TRP A 706 5.21 -4.26 16.55
CA TRP A 706 6.27 -3.50 17.21
C TRP A 706 6.89 -4.34 18.33
N ASN A 707 8.13 -4.77 18.18
CA ASN A 707 8.88 -5.51 19.18
C ASN A 707 9.95 -4.60 19.78
N LEU A 708 9.88 -4.39 21.10
CA LEU A 708 10.51 -3.23 21.74
C LEU A 708 12.03 -3.31 21.88
N CYS A 709 12.55 -4.54 21.90
CA CYS A 709 13.96 -4.89 22.05
C CYS A 709 14.10 -6.40 21.79
N GLU A 710 15.15 -6.81 21.11
CA GLU A 710 15.64 -8.19 21.11
C GLU A 710 16.19 -8.54 22.51
N GLU A 711 16.02 -9.79 22.95
CA GLU A 711 16.44 -10.33 24.25
C GLU A 711 16.61 -9.29 25.38
N TYR A 712 15.51 -8.62 25.79
CA TYR A 712 15.59 -7.39 26.60
C TYR A 712 16.38 -7.54 27.92
N ASN A 713 16.49 -8.77 28.43
CA ASN A 713 17.06 -9.17 29.72
C ASN A 713 18.46 -9.83 29.64
N ILE A 714 19.22 -9.68 28.54
CA ILE A 714 20.60 -10.19 28.42
C ILE A 714 21.58 -9.17 27.78
N GLY A 715 22.58 -9.61 27.01
CA GLY A 715 23.61 -8.78 26.36
C GLY A 715 24.58 -8.06 27.31
N GLY A 716 24.52 -8.35 28.62
CA GLY A 716 25.24 -7.59 29.65
C GLY A 716 24.55 -6.30 30.09
N LEU A 717 23.34 -6.03 29.60
CA LEU A 717 22.46 -4.94 30.07
C LEU A 717 20.99 -5.39 30.01
N ASP A 718 20.52 -6.04 31.07
CA ASP A 718 19.09 -6.27 31.28
C ASP A 718 18.39 -4.92 31.41
N LEU A 719 17.44 -4.63 30.52
CA LEU A 719 16.65 -3.40 30.55
C LEU A 719 15.70 -3.39 31.76
N GLY A 720 15.12 -4.54 32.10
CA GLY A 720 14.14 -4.70 33.16
C GLY A 720 12.70 -4.38 32.72
N PRO A 721 11.67 -5.04 33.29
CA PRO A 721 10.29 -4.89 32.81
C PRO A 721 9.69 -3.48 32.92
N GLN A 722 10.18 -2.64 33.85
CA GLN A 722 9.67 -1.28 34.03
C GLN A 722 10.03 -0.39 32.83
N SER A 723 11.31 -0.35 32.43
CA SER A 723 11.77 0.36 31.24
C SER A 723 11.04 -0.11 29.98
N VAL A 724 10.88 -1.42 29.80
CA VAL A 724 10.14 -1.99 28.66
C VAL A 724 8.67 -1.53 28.63
N LYS A 725 8.01 -1.39 29.79
CA LYS A 725 6.64 -0.83 29.89
C LYS A 725 6.59 0.67 29.59
N GLU A 726 7.59 1.44 30.00
CA GLU A 726 7.68 2.87 29.67
C GLU A 726 7.94 3.09 28.17
N PHE A 727 8.77 2.24 27.56
CA PHE A 727 8.99 2.22 26.10
C PHE A 727 7.69 1.87 25.37
N ALA A 728 6.99 0.81 25.80
CA ALA A 728 5.69 0.42 25.27
C ALA A 728 4.64 1.55 25.38
N ALA A 729 4.60 2.25 26.52
CA ALA A 729 3.67 3.34 26.77
C ALA A 729 3.96 4.58 25.90
N TYR A 730 5.22 4.85 25.54
CA TYR A 730 5.59 5.92 24.61
C TYR A 730 5.24 5.55 23.16
N VAL A 731 5.58 4.33 22.73
CA VAL A 731 5.21 3.79 21.39
C VAL A 731 3.69 3.80 21.19
N ALA A 732 2.92 3.35 22.19
CA ALA A 732 1.44 3.35 22.14
C ALA A 732 0.78 4.75 22.19
N GLN A 733 1.54 5.82 22.47
CA GLN A 733 1.07 7.20 22.37
C GLN A 733 1.44 7.85 21.02
N LEU A 734 2.44 7.31 20.32
CA LEU A 734 2.86 7.75 18.99
C LEU A 734 2.12 7.03 17.85
N ASP A 735 1.74 5.76 18.03
CA ASP A 735 1.02 4.98 17.02
C ASP A 735 -0.50 5.26 17.10
N PRO A 736 -1.09 6.01 16.15
CA PRO A 736 -2.52 6.31 16.19
C PRO A 736 -3.39 5.16 15.67
N TYR A 737 -2.78 4.06 15.20
CA TYR A 737 -3.46 2.93 14.59
C TYR A 737 -3.65 1.74 15.53
N ASP A 738 -3.00 1.68 16.70
CA ASP A 738 -3.10 0.57 17.67
C ASP A 738 -2.62 -0.77 17.05
N HIS A 739 -1.34 -0.86 16.69
CA HIS A 739 -0.71 -2.11 16.26
C HIS A 739 -0.29 -3.01 17.45
N PRO A 740 -0.15 -4.32 17.25
CA PRO A 740 0.36 -5.22 18.28
C PRO A 740 1.78 -4.84 18.74
N ILE A 741 1.94 -4.59 20.04
CA ILE A 741 3.24 -4.39 20.69
C ILE A 741 3.66 -5.69 21.42
N THR A 742 4.97 -5.99 21.42
CA THR A 742 5.60 -7.13 22.09
C THR A 742 7.04 -6.82 22.54
N VAL A 743 7.73 -7.78 23.14
CA VAL A 743 9.17 -7.70 23.47
C VAL A 743 9.80 -9.10 23.41
N HIS A 744 10.94 -9.27 22.74
CA HIS A 744 11.67 -10.54 22.75
C HIS A 744 12.52 -10.67 24.03
N HIS A 745 12.76 -11.89 24.50
CA HIS A 745 13.42 -12.16 25.77
C HIS A 745 14.39 -13.34 25.65
N ALA A 746 15.42 -13.32 26.49
CA ALA A 746 16.24 -14.47 26.85
C ALA A 746 15.70 -15.15 28.12
N GLN A 747 16.40 -16.20 28.57
CA GLN A 747 16.18 -16.90 29.85
C GLN A 747 14.88 -17.74 29.88
N ASP A 748 14.29 -17.98 31.05
CA ASP A 748 13.05 -18.78 31.12
C ASP A 748 11.84 -17.95 30.62
N PRO A 749 11.05 -18.46 29.64
CA PRO A 749 9.89 -17.75 29.10
C PRO A 749 8.89 -17.32 30.16
N VAL A 750 8.54 -18.21 31.10
CA VAL A 750 7.45 -17.95 32.04
C VAL A 750 7.85 -16.82 32.98
N GLU A 751 9.04 -16.87 33.57
CA GLU A 751 9.49 -15.82 34.48
C GLU A 751 9.85 -14.50 33.75
N ALA A 752 10.35 -14.56 32.52
CA ALA A 752 10.61 -13.36 31.71
C ALA A 752 9.31 -12.63 31.30
N TRP A 753 8.28 -13.35 30.85
CA TRP A 753 7.03 -12.71 30.37
C TRP A 753 5.99 -12.41 31.45
N LYS A 754 6.09 -13.06 32.61
CA LYS A 754 5.21 -12.87 33.78
C LYS A 754 4.91 -11.41 34.18
N PRO A 755 5.84 -10.44 34.09
CA PRO A 755 5.56 -9.03 34.34
C PRO A 755 4.61 -8.35 33.35
N PHE A 756 4.48 -8.88 32.12
CA PHE A 756 3.67 -8.30 31.04
C PHE A 756 2.29 -8.98 30.88
N LEU A 757 2.06 -10.11 31.55
CA LEU A 757 0.78 -10.83 31.53
C LEU A 757 -0.37 -9.93 32.00
N GLY A 758 -1.46 -9.86 31.22
CA GLY A 758 -2.64 -9.04 31.53
C GLY A 758 -2.48 -7.54 31.33
N ASP A 759 -1.24 -7.05 31.10
CA ASP A 759 -1.00 -5.67 30.69
C ASP A 759 -1.71 -5.39 29.36
N LYS A 760 -2.13 -4.14 29.13
CA LYS A 760 -2.91 -3.76 27.94
C LYS A 760 -2.06 -3.33 26.76
N LEU A 761 -0.80 -2.93 27.01
CA LEU A 761 0.11 -2.49 25.96
C LEU A 761 0.55 -3.67 25.07
N PHE A 762 0.94 -4.78 25.70
CA PHE A 762 1.46 -5.98 25.03
C PHE A 762 0.31 -6.80 24.44
N SER A 763 0.28 -7.03 23.13
CA SER A 763 -0.89 -7.60 22.43
C SER A 763 -0.62 -8.87 21.65
N ILE A 764 0.60 -9.39 21.74
CA ILE A 764 1.11 -10.67 21.22
C ILE A 764 2.38 -11.01 22.03
N THR A 765 2.69 -12.30 22.25
CA THR A 765 4.00 -12.68 22.83
C THR A 765 5.10 -12.63 21.79
N SER A 766 6.35 -12.71 22.23
CA SER A 766 7.51 -13.03 21.42
C SER A 766 8.42 -13.87 22.32
N LEU A 767 8.58 -15.16 22.03
CA LEU A 767 9.16 -16.14 22.97
C LEU A 767 10.36 -16.88 22.38
N GLN A 768 11.50 -16.80 23.07
CA GLN A 768 12.63 -17.71 22.90
C GLN A 768 12.41 -18.94 23.80
N ILE A 769 12.36 -20.15 23.24
CA ILE A 769 12.23 -21.38 24.04
C ILE A 769 13.46 -22.30 23.96
N GLY A 770 14.41 -21.98 23.08
CA GLY A 770 15.54 -22.83 22.75
C GLY A 770 15.10 -24.27 22.46
N ARG A 771 15.64 -25.22 23.23
CA ARG A 771 15.44 -26.68 23.02
C ARG A 771 14.25 -27.30 23.75
N LYS A 772 13.38 -26.50 24.38
CA LYS A 772 12.17 -27.02 25.03
C LYS A 772 11.18 -27.62 24.02
N ASP A 773 10.36 -28.56 24.50
CA ASP A 773 9.12 -28.96 23.84
C ASP A 773 8.24 -27.70 23.70
N ILE A 774 7.69 -27.43 22.50
CA ILE A 774 6.98 -26.18 22.22
C ILE A 774 5.53 -26.19 22.71
N GLU A 775 4.88 -27.36 22.68
CA GLU A 775 3.49 -27.57 23.13
C GLU A 775 3.29 -27.15 24.59
N PRO A 776 4.09 -27.62 25.58
CA PRO A 776 3.84 -27.29 26.97
C PRO A 776 4.02 -25.80 27.27
N VAL A 777 4.90 -25.12 26.52
CA VAL A 777 5.08 -23.66 26.62
C VAL A 777 3.86 -22.94 26.06
N VAL A 778 3.42 -23.28 24.85
CA VAL A 778 2.24 -22.67 24.21
C VAL A 778 0.99 -22.85 25.08
N GLU A 779 0.74 -24.05 25.60
CA GLU A 779 -0.40 -24.31 26.48
C GLU A 779 -0.31 -23.55 27.80
N THR A 780 0.86 -23.55 28.44
CA THR A 780 1.12 -22.76 29.65
C THR A 780 0.82 -21.28 29.42
N PHE A 781 1.27 -20.71 28.30
CA PHE A 781 1.01 -19.31 27.96
C PHE A 781 -0.45 -19.03 27.59
N ARG A 782 -1.12 -19.93 26.86
CA ARG A 782 -2.58 -19.83 26.62
C ARG A 782 -3.36 -19.86 27.93
N LYS A 783 -2.93 -20.66 28.91
CA LYS A 783 -3.52 -20.66 30.26
C LYS A 783 -3.23 -19.35 31.00
N LEU A 784 -1.96 -18.99 31.17
CA LEU A 784 -1.53 -17.79 31.92
C LEU A 784 -2.19 -16.51 31.41
N THR A 785 -2.24 -16.30 30.10
CA THR A 785 -2.88 -15.11 29.51
C THR A 785 -4.39 -15.12 29.71
N ARG A 786 -5.07 -16.28 29.52
CA ARG A 786 -6.51 -16.44 29.81
C ARG A 786 -6.84 -16.17 31.29
N ASP A 787 -5.99 -16.62 32.21
CA ASP A 787 -6.18 -16.44 33.67
C ASP A 787 -6.13 -14.96 34.09
N THR A 788 -5.44 -14.09 33.33
CA THR A 788 -5.51 -12.62 33.54
C THR A 788 -6.79 -11.96 33.04
N GLY A 789 -7.68 -12.73 32.40
CA GLY A 789 -8.85 -12.22 31.68
C GLY A 789 -8.53 -11.61 30.30
N ARG A 790 -7.27 -11.67 29.84
CA ARG A 790 -6.81 -11.11 28.56
C ARG A 790 -5.92 -12.12 27.82
N ALA A 791 -6.57 -13.08 27.15
CA ALA A 791 -5.92 -13.92 26.14
C ALA A 791 -5.31 -13.05 25.03
N ILE A 792 -4.05 -13.33 24.68
CA ILE A 792 -3.32 -12.75 23.54
C ILE A 792 -2.75 -13.87 22.67
N PRO A 793 -2.40 -13.62 21.39
CA PRO A 793 -1.77 -14.62 20.54
C PRO A 793 -0.41 -15.05 21.10
N ILE A 794 -0.18 -16.36 21.14
CA ILE A 794 1.08 -16.94 21.64
C ILE A 794 1.98 -17.24 20.44
N ALA A 795 2.81 -16.27 20.09
CA ALA A 795 3.90 -16.45 19.13
C ALA A 795 5.15 -16.95 19.88
N VAL A 796 5.74 -18.01 19.34
CA VAL A 796 7.06 -18.52 19.72
C VAL A 796 7.97 -18.21 18.54
N ASP A 797 8.96 -17.38 18.78
CA ASP A 797 9.67 -16.70 17.70
C ASP A 797 11.03 -17.34 17.46
N GLU A 798 11.73 -17.73 18.54
CA GLU A 798 13.04 -18.36 18.43
C GLU A 798 13.12 -19.71 19.18
N PHE A 799 13.70 -20.72 18.50
CA PHE A 799 13.85 -22.07 19.03
C PHE A 799 14.91 -22.89 18.29
N THR A 800 15.45 -23.89 18.98
CA THR A 800 16.38 -24.88 18.42
C THR A 800 15.88 -26.31 18.63
N VAL A 801 16.37 -27.23 17.80
CA VAL A 801 16.11 -28.68 17.85
C VAL A 801 17.40 -29.44 18.18
N THR A 802 17.35 -30.77 18.29
CA THR A 802 18.53 -31.61 18.60
C THR A 802 18.86 -32.56 17.45
N THR A 803 20.04 -32.39 16.83
CA THR A 803 20.45 -33.10 15.61
C THR A 803 21.87 -33.66 15.73
N ASN A 804 22.07 -34.94 15.45
CA ASN A 804 23.40 -35.57 15.32
C ASN A 804 24.35 -35.35 16.52
N GLY A 805 23.80 -35.26 17.74
CA GLY A 805 24.56 -34.99 18.96
C GLY A 805 25.04 -33.55 19.13
N LYS A 806 24.83 -32.68 18.13
CA LYS A 806 24.96 -31.23 18.27
C LYS A 806 23.62 -30.62 18.70
N ALA A 807 23.72 -29.55 19.49
CA ALA A 807 22.59 -28.82 20.04
C ALA A 807 23.09 -27.41 20.42
N TRP A 808 22.17 -26.44 20.56
CA TRP A 808 22.43 -24.98 20.68
C TRP A 808 22.77 -24.23 19.38
N ILE A 809 22.39 -24.74 18.20
CA ILE A 809 22.55 -24.01 16.93
C ILE A 809 21.28 -24.23 16.07
N PRO A 810 20.78 -23.22 15.35
CA PRO A 810 19.81 -23.39 14.25
C PRO A 810 20.29 -24.39 13.19
N VAL A 811 19.35 -25.06 12.52
CA VAL A 811 19.67 -26.14 11.56
C VAL A 811 18.72 -26.18 10.38
N ASP A 812 19.27 -26.55 9.23
CA ASP A 812 18.54 -26.75 7.97
C ASP A 812 17.97 -28.18 7.94
N ASP A 813 16.97 -28.43 8.79
CA ASP A 813 16.30 -29.72 8.95
C ASP A 813 14.78 -29.49 9.01
N SER A 814 14.17 -29.25 7.85
CA SER A 814 12.72 -29.05 7.69
C SER A 814 11.90 -30.20 8.28
N VAL A 815 12.40 -31.45 8.21
CA VAL A 815 11.70 -32.63 8.74
C VAL A 815 11.64 -32.57 10.27
N THR A 816 12.75 -32.31 10.95
CA THR A 816 12.76 -32.18 12.42
C THR A 816 12.00 -30.92 12.86
N LEU A 817 12.16 -29.79 12.17
CA LEU A 817 11.42 -28.56 12.45
C LEU A 817 9.90 -28.72 12.29
N ARG A 818 9.46 -29.39 11.21
CA ARG A 818 8.04 -29.73 10.99
C ARG A 818 7.49 -30.60 12.11
N LYS A 819 8.25 -31.62 12.52
CA LYS A 819 7.80 -32.64 13.48
C LYS A 819 7.86 -32.21 14.94
N GLU A 820 8.88 -31.45 15.35
CA GLU A 820 9.12 -31.06 16.75
C GLU A 820 8.61 -29.65 17.09
N LYS A 821 8.43 -28.77 16.09
CA LYS A 821 8.10 -27.34 16.33
C LYS A 821 6.81 -26.89 15.64
N LEU A 822 6.71 -27.03 14.31
CA LEU A 822 5.61 -26.45 13.52
C LEU A 822 4.21 -26.98 13.90
N TRP A 823 3.98 -28.29 13.71
CA TRP A 823 2.66 -28.88 13.99
C TRP A 823 2.30 -28.87 15.48
N PRO A 824 3.23 -29.19 16.42
CA PRO A 824 2.93 -29.07 17.85
C PRO A 824 2.55 -27.64 18.26
N ALA A 825 3.24 -26.60 17.78
CA ALA A 825 2.89 -25.22 18.09
C ALA A 825 1.48 -24.85 17.57
N TYR A 826 1.17 -25.20 16.32
CA TYR A 826 -0.14 -24.89 15.72
C TYR A 826 -1.29 -25.68 16.36
N LEU A 827 -1.10 -26.95 16.74
CA LEU A 827 -2.14 -27.76 17.37
C LEU A 827 -2.26 -27.57 18.89
N SER A 828 -1.25 -27.01 19.55
CA SER A 828 -1.41 -26.39 20.88
C SER A 828 -2.15 -25.04 20.80
N GLY A 829 -2.32 -24.52 19.58
CA GLY A 829 -3.00 -23.27 19.30
C GLY A 829 -2.16 -22.01 19.52
N GLY A 830 -0.85 -22.10 19.30
CA GLY A 830 0.08 -20.98 19.16
C GLY A 830 0.43 -20.73 17.69
N GLN A 831 1.55 -20.06 17.45
CA GLN A 831 2.06 -19.72 16.11
C GLN A 831 3.59 -19.50 16.14
N VAL A 832 4.26 -19.53 14.98
CA VAL A 832 5.73 -19.54 14.88
C VAL A 832 6.29 -18.72 13.72
N GLU A 833 7.43 -18.08 13.92
CA GLU A 833 8.43 -17.85 12.86
C GLU A 833 9.62 -18.80 13.05
N PHE A 834 10.64 -18.73 12.20
CA PHE A 834 11.75 -19.68 12.19
C PHE A 834 13.11 -19.00 12.06
N ILE A 835 14.02 -19.42 12.93
CA ILE A 835 15.44 -19.09 12.87
C ILE A 835 16.14 -19.96 11.82
N LEU A 836 16.93 -19.33 10.97
CA LEU A 836 17.57 -20.00 9.83
C LEU A 836 19.00 -20.43 10.15
N ALA A 837 19.42 -21.53 9.53
CA ALA A 837 20.72 -22.16 9.79
C ALA A 837 21.94 -21.27 9.48
N ASP A 838 21.78 -20.28 8.60
CA ASP A 838 22.83 -19.31 8.24
C ASP A 838 22.73 -18.00 9.04
N LEU A 839 21.71 -17.82 9.89
CA LEU A 839 21.47 -16.59 10.66
C LEU A 839 21.55 -15.35 9.75
N LEU A 840 22.36 -14.37 10.13
CA LEU A 840 22.66 -13.14 9.40
C LEU A 840 23.30 -13.42 8.02
N ASP A 841 24.02 -14.52 7.81
CA ASP A 841 24.64 -14.86 6.51
C ASP A 841 23.64 -15.40 5.45
N THR A 842 22.32 -15.35 5.73
CA THR A 842 21.26 -15.75 4.78
C THR A 842 21.21 -14.84 3.54
N GLN A 843 21.69 -15.35 2.39
CA GLN A 843 21.82 -14.60 1.12
C GLN A 843 20.86 -15.05 -0.03
N ASP A 844 20.26 -16.25 0.04
CA ASP A 844 19.17 -16.69 -0.86
C ASP A 844 18.20 -17.58 -0.06
N PHE A 845 16.97 -17.10 0.14
CA PHE A 845 15.93 -17.79 0.92
C PHE A 845 15.49 -19.13 0.32
N ARG A 846 15.90 -19.44 -0.91
CA ARG A 846 15.60 -20.70 -1.61
C ARG A 846 16.36 -21.91 -1.09
N LYS A 847 17.41 -21.70 -0.29
CA LYS A 847 18.01 -22.78 0.52
C LYS A 847 16.95 -23.51 1.35
N TYR A 848 16.02 -22.74 1.92
CA TYR A 848 14.99 -23.21 2.86
C TYR A 848 13.63 -23.50 2.18
N GLU A 849 13.61 -23.77 0.87
CA GLU A 849 12.37 -23.97 0.10
C GLU A 849 11.43 -25.04 0.70
N ASP A 850 11.98 -26.12 1.24
CA ASP A 850 11.17 -27.19 1.86
C ASP A 850 10.60 -26.80 3.24
N LEU A 851 11.27 -25.92 3.99
CA LEU A 851 10.70 -25.32 5.21
C LEU A 851 9.51 -24.42 4.87
N TRP A 852 9.60 -23.61 3.81
CA TRP A 852 8.49 -22.76 3.38
C TRP A 852 7.28 -23.58 2.90
N LYS A 853 7.51 -24.68 2.17
CA LYS A 853 6.45 -25.64 1.80
C LYS A 853 5.76 -26.22 3.04
N ASP A 854 6.52 -26.70 4.01
CA ASP A 854 5.98 -27.28 5.24
C ASP A 854 5.16 -26.27 6.05
N ILE A 855 5.65 -25.03 6.20
CA ILE A 855 4.91 -23.91 6.81
C ILE A 855 3.62 -23.60 6.04
N TRP A 856 3.67 -23.55 4.71
CA TRP A 856 2.49 -23.33 3.88
C TRP A 856 1.46 -24.46 4.02
N TYR A 857 1.88 -25.72 3.98
CA TYR A 857 0.99 -26.87 4.14
C TYR A 857 0.30 -26.83 5.52
N ALA A 858 1.04 -26.57 6.59
CA ALA A 858 0.48 -26.43 7.92
C ALA A 858 -0.49 -25.24 8.01
N ARG A 859 -0.10 -24.05 7.54
CA ARG A 859 -0.97 -22.87 7.58
C ARG A 859 -2.22 -23.01 6.72
N ASN A 860 -2.10 -23.55 5.52
CA ASN A 860 -3.24 -23.79 4.63
C ASN A 860 -4.23 -24.79 5.27
N PHE A 861 -3.75 -25.81 5.97
CA PHE A 861 -4.61 -26.71 6.76
C PHE A 861 -5.33 -25.95 7.89
N MET A 862 -4.63 -25.12 8.66
CA MET A 862 -5.25 -24.30 9.72
C MET A 862 -6.29 -23.32 9.12
N GLU A 863 -5.89 -22.49 8.17
CA GLU A 863 -6.67 -21.38 7.60
C GLU A 863 -7.88 -21.85 6.77
N VAL A 864 -7.76 -22.95 6.01
CA VAL A 864 -8.81 -23.44 5.10
C VAL A 864 -9.64 -24.58 5.70
N HIS A 865 -9.09 -25.32 6.69
CA HIS A 865 -9.76 -26.51 7.20
C HIS A 865 -10.15 -26.45 8.68
N LEU A 866 -9.65 -25.53 9.50
CA LEU A 866 -10.04 -25.45 10.92
C LEU A 866 -10.74 -24.13 11.29
N PRO A 867 -11.75 -24.15 12.18
CA PRO A 867 -12.18 -22.95 12.91
C PRO A 867 -11.17 -22.66 14.04
N PHE A 868 -9.89 -22.49 13.71
CA PHE A 868 -8.78 -22.58 14.66
C PHE A 868 -8.84 -21.59 15.84
N TRP A 869 -9.49 -20.45 15.65
CA TRP A 869 -9.76 -19.44 16.69
C TRP A 869 -10.81 -19.88 17.73
N GLU A 870 -11.62 -20.90 17.44
CA GLU A 870 -12.57 -21.55 18.38
C GLU A 870 -12.02 -22.84 18.98
N MET A 871 -10.76 -23.18 18.72
CA MET A 871 -10.15 -24.46 19.08
C MET A 871 -9.13 -24.32 20.22
N GLU A 872 -9.04 -25.38 21.02
CA GLU A 872 -8.11 -25.51 22.16
C GLU A 872 -7.43 -26.88 22.12
N SER A 873 -6.30 -27.03 22.81
CA SER A 873 -5.69 -28.35 23.00
C SER A 873 -6.63 -29.31 23.73
N ALA A 874 -6.51 -30.58 23.39
CA ALA A 874 -7.33 -31.67 23.87
C ALA A 874 -6.58 -33.01 23.81
N ASP A 875 -5.27 -33.01 24.05
CA ASP A 875 -4.40 -34.19 24.02
C ASP A 875 -4.90 -35.31 24.97
N ASP A 876 -5.65 -34.96 26.02
CA ASP A 876 -6.41 -35.88 26.89
C ASP A 876 -7.39 -36.82 26.15
N LEU A 877 -7.70 -36.53 24.88
CA LEU A 877 -8.56 -37.35 24.04
C LEU A 877 -7.82 -38.40 23.21
N LEU A 878 -6.48 -38.41 23.16
CA LEU A 878 -5.69 -39.43 22.44
C LEU A 878 -5.02 -40.38 23.44
N THR A 879 -5.04 -41.68 23.13
CA THR A 879 -4.32 -42.69 23.93
C THR A 879 -3.81 -43.84 23.05
N GLY A 880 -2.60 -44.32 23.31
CA GLY A 880 -2.06 -45.52 22.65
C GLY A 880 -1.46 -45.25 21.26
N GLU A 881 -1.10 -44.01 20.98
CA GLU A 881 -0.29 -43.60 19.84
C GLU A 881 1.19 -43.94 20.03
N SER A 882 1.97 -43.88 18.96
CA SER A 882 3.42 -44.13 19.00
C SER A 882 4.23 -42.94 19.53
N VAL A 883 5.07 -43.22 20.52
CA VAL A 883 6.15 -42.34 20.98
C VAL A 883 7.16 -42.15 19.85
N TYR A 884 7.42 -40.89 19.47
CA TYR A 884 8.38 -40.50 18.45
C TYR A 884 9.77 -40.27 19.05
N ARG A 885 9.85 -39.50 20.15
CA ARG A 885 11.14 -39.14 20.79
C ARG A 885 11.14 -39.08 22.32
N GLY A 886 10.07 -39.48 23.00
CA GLY A 886 10.07 -39.60 24.46
C GLY A 886 10.21 -38.23 25.14
N LYS A 887 9.35 -37.30 24.72
CA LYS A 887 9.26 -35.91 25.19
C LYS A 887 9.04 -35.79 26.70
N THR A 888 9.10 -34.56 27.20
CA THR A 888 8.67 -34.24 28.57
C THR A 888 7.14 -34.12 28.74
N SER A 889 6.40 -34.08 27.62
CA SER A 889 4.94 -34.14 27.58
C SER A 889 4.40 -35.55 27.91
N THR A 890 3.11 -35.64 28.26
CA THR A 890 2.46 -36.93 28.59
C THR A 890 1.91 -37.69 27.38
N HIS A 891 1.77 -37.02 26.23
CA HIS A 891 1.35 -37.57 24.94
C HIS A 891 2.32 -37.10 23.86
N ASP A 892 2.60 -37.94 22.85
CA ASP A 892 3.57 -37.58 21.79
C ASP A 892 2.86 -37.06 20.51
N GLY A 893 1.61 -37.48 20.29
CA GLY A 893 0.68 -36.88 19.31
C GLY A 893 -0.21 -35.80 19.95
N GLN A 894 -0.58 -34.77 19.17
CA GLN A 894 -1.35 -33.61 19.63
C GLN A 894 -2.78 -33.62 19.07
N VAL A 895 -3.77 -33.14 19.83
CA VAL A 895 -5.18 -33.04 19.43
C VAL A 895 -5.70 -31.61 19.62
N PHE A 896 -5.85 -30.87 18.53
CA PHE A 896 -6.52 -29.57 18.56
C PHE A 896 -8.02 -29.76 18.34
N ALA A 897 -8.88 -29.24 19.23
CA ALA A 897 -10.31 -29.54 19.21
C ALA A 897 -11.22 -28.33 19.43
N LYS A 898 -12.27 -28.24 18.61
CA LYS A 898 -13.56 -27.64 18.98
C LYS A 898 -14.46 -28.79 19.39
N ARG A 899 -14.41 -29.17 20.68
CA ARG A 899 -14.98 -30.43 21.20
C ARG A 899 -16.46 -30.56 20.81
N GLY A 900 -16.81 -31.68 20.17
CA GLY A 900 -18.14 -31.96 19.64
C GLY A 900 -18.37 -31.54 18.18
N GLU A 901 -17.47 -30.77 17.55
CA GLU A 901 -17.61 -30.28 16.16
C GLU A 901 -16.43 -30.66 15.24
N CYS A 902 -15.19 -30.37 15.66
CA CYS A 902 -14.01 -30.51 14.81
C CYS A 902 -12.78 -30.86 15.64
N TYR A 903 -11.96 -31.79 15.14
CA TYR A 903 -10.71 -32.24 15.75
C TYR A 903 -9.64 -32.36 14.66
N ALA A 904 -8.44 -31.87 14.92
CA ALA A 904 -7.22 -32.20 14.19
C ALA A 904 -6.30 -32.97 15.12
N ILE A 905 -5.86 -34.16 14.70
CA ILE A 905 -4.91 -34.98 15.44
C ILE A 905 -3.61 -35.00 14.65
N TYR A 906 -2.49 -34.57 15.23
CA TYR A 906 -1.17 -34.71 14.63
C TYR A 906 -0.42 -35.87 15.28
N LEU A 907 0.13 -36.74 14.43
CA LEU A 907 0.94 -37.90 14.81
C LEU A 907 2.35 -37.71 14.21
N PRO A 908 3.40 -37.45 15.00
CA PRO A 908 4.77 -37.30 14.47
C PRO A 908 5.36 -38.59 13.88
N THR A 909 4.76 -39.74 14.22
CA THR A 909 4.89 -41.02 13.55
C THR A 909 3.56 -41.78 13.69
N ALA A 910 3.15 -42.53 12.68
CA ALA A 910 1.83 -43.18 12.58
C ALA A 910 1.88 -44.73 12.63
N LYS A 911 2.92 -45.30 13.26
CA LYS A 911 3.09 -46.75 13.49
C LYS A 911 1.90 -47.33 14.25
N GLU A 912 1.70 -46.82 15.47
CA GLU A 912 0.48 -46.98 16.26
C GLU A 912 -0.21 -45.61 16.29
N THR A 913 -1.48 -45.56 15.86
CA THR A 913 -2.22 -44.31 15.67
C THR A 913 -3.17 -43.99 16.82
N GLY A 914 -3.28 -44.90 17.79
CA GLY A 914 -4.06 -44.70 19.01
C GLY A 914 -5.59 -44.68 18.83
N VAL A 915 -6.23 -44.36 19.95
CA VAL A 915 -7.68 -44.31 20.15
C VAL A 915 -8.07 -42.89 20.53
N LEU A 916 -8.96 -42.29 19.74
CA LEU A 916 -9.57 -40.99 19.98
C LEU A 916 -10.84 -41.14 20.82
N ASP A 917 -10.94 -40.38 21.92
CA ASP A 917 -12.13 -40.33 22.76
C ASP A 917 -13.17 -39.35 22.23
N LEU A 918 -14.25 -39.89 21.65
CA LEU A 918 -15.41 -39.14 21.22
C LEU A 918 -16.63 -39.39 22.12
N THR A 919 -16.47 -39.89 23.35
CA THR A 919 -17.59 -40.20 24.27
C THR A 919 -18.45 -38.97 24.59
N GLY A 920 -17.82 -37.81 24.80
CA GLY A 920 -18.52 -36.52 24.98
C GLY A 920 -19.16 -35.96 23.70
N ALA A 921 -18.83 -36.50 22.52
CA ALA A 921 -19.11 -35.88 21.22
C ALA A 921 -20.25 -36.59 20.47
N LYS A 922 -21.47 -36.06 20.54
CA LYS A 922 -22.64 -36.70 19.92
C LYS A 922 -22.78 -36.36 18.43
N GLY A 923 -22.87 -37.37 17.56
CA GLY A 923 -23.19 -37.21 16.13
C GLY A 923 -22.45 -38.21 15.22
N GLN A 924 -22.64 -38.05 13.92
CA GLN A 924 -21.76 -38.65 12.90
C GLN A 924 -20.65 -37.66 12.54
N PHE A 925 -19.45 -38.19 12.31
CA PHE A 925 -18.25 -37.46 11.94
C PHE A 925 -17.60 -38.13 10.72
N ARG A 926 -16.85 -37.37 9.93
CA ARG A 926 -15.98 -37.87 8.86
C ARG A 926 -14.52 -37.73 9.28
N LYS A 927 -13.76 -38.82 9.17
CA LYS A 927 -12.31 -38.88 9.25
C LYS A 927 -11.71 -38.72 7.85
N GLN A 928 -10.63 -37.95 7.72
CA GLN A 928 -9.78 -37.95 6.54
C GLN A 928 -8.32 -37.72 6.94
N TRP A 929 -7.40 -38.43 6.29
CA TRP A 929 -5.96 -38.25 6.48
C TRP A 929 -5.45 -37.08 5.65
N TYR A 930 -4.51 -36.32 6.20
CA TYR A 930 -3.81 -35.22 5.56
C TYR A 930 -2.31 -35.46 5.68
N ASN A 931 -1.61 -35.39 4.55
CA ASN A 931 -0.21 -35.74 4.40
C ASN A 931 0.64 -34.45 4.50
N PRO A 932 1.24 -34.15 5.66
CA PRO A 932 1.86 -32.86 5.96
C PRO A 932 3.07 -32.53 5.06
N ARG A 933 3.68 -33.53 4.40
CA ARG A 933 4.79 -33.37 3.44
C ARG A 933 4.36 -32.92 2.03
N THR A 934 3.05 -32.94 1.74
CA THR A 934 2.52 -32.73 0.37
C THR A 934 1.36 -31.73 0.30
N GLY A 935 0.85 -31.31 1.46
CA GLY A 935 -0.29 -30.41 1.55
C GLY A 935 -1.64 -31.00 1.14
N GLN A 936 -1.72 -32.30 0.86
CA GLN A 936 -2.92 -32.97 0.33
C GLN A 936 -3.62 -33.85 1.36
N PHE A 937 -4.93 -34.03 1.20
CA PHE A 937 -5.63 -35.14 1.83
C PHE A 937 -5.37 -36.45 1.09
N ASP A 938 -5.30 -37.54 1.83
CA ASP A 938 -4.96 -38.88 1.36
C ASP A 938 -5.94 -39.92 1.94
N GLY A 939 -5.93 -41.14 1.38
CA GLY A 939 -6.82 -42.23 1.76
C GLY A 939 -8.31 -42.00 1.46
N THR A 940 -9.13 -42.98 1.84
CA THR A 940 -10.59 -42.87 1.79
C THR A 940 -11.13 -42.06 2.96
N ARG A 941 -12.27 -41.39 2.76
CA ARG A 941 -13.04 -40.80 3.86
C ARG A 941 -13.79 -41.89 4.62
N GLU A 942 -13.68 -41.89 5.94
CA GLU A 942 -14.35 -42.85 6.81
C GLU A 942 -15.39 -42.16 7.70
N ASN A 943 -16.49 -42.84 8.01
CA ASN A 943 -17.52 -42.32 8.92
C ASN A 943 -17.30 -42.85 10.34
N LEU A 944 -17.17 -41.94 11.31
CA LEU A 944 -17.03 -42.26 12.72
C LEU A 944 -18.32 -41.86 13.47
N THR A 945 -18.88 -42.77 14.25
CA THR A 945 -19.95 -42.46 15.19
C THR A 945 -19.35 -42.00 16.52
N GLY A 946 -19.71 -40.79 16.97
CA GLY A 946 -19.35 -40.29 18.29
C GLY A 946 -20.33 -40.72 19.39
N GLY A 947 -19.94 -40.53 20.66
CA GLY A 947 -20.57 -41.16 21.83
C GLY A 947 -19.81 -42.39 22.35
N GLN A 948 -18.62 -42.66 21.82
CA GLN A 948 -17.76 -43.80 22.13
C GLN A 948 -16.28 -43.45 21.89
N LYS A 949 -15.34 -44.27 22.37
CA LYS A 949 -13.94 -44.23 21.93
C LYS A 949 -13.80 -44.88 20.54
N VAL A 950 -12.87 -44.40 19.71
CA VAL A 950 -12.73 -44.80 18.30
C VAL A 950 -11.25 -44.97 17.93
N GLN A 951 -10.85 -46.13 17.42
CA GLN A 951 -9.50 -46.34 16.87
C GLN A 951 -9.29 -45.43 15.64
N ILE A 952 -8.15 -44.74 15.57
CA ILE A 952 -7.83 -43.90 14.40
C ILE A 952 -7.57 -44.75 13.14
N GLY A 953 -7.08 -45.98 13.29
CA GLY A 953 -6.79 -46.90 12.19
C GLY A 953 -5.45 -46.61 11.50
N PRO A 954 -5.00 -47.45 10.56
CA PRO A 954 -3.71 -47.27 9.90
C PRO A 954 -3.69 -46.01 9.02
N ALA A 955 -2.52 -45.40 8.89
CA ALA A 955 -2.27 -44.35 7.90
C ALA A 955 -2.32 -44.91 6.45
N PRO A 956 -2.61 -44.09 5.42
CA PRO A 956 -2.70 -44.54 4.02
C PRO A 956 -1.39 -45.11 3.46
N GLY A 957 -0.25 -44.71 4.02
CA GLY A 957 1.09 -45.18 3.68
C GLY A 957 2.12 -44.60 4.65
N SER A 958 3.38 -45.02 4.51
CA SER A 958 4.53 -44.54 5.31
C SER A 958 4.22 -44.38 6.81
N PRO A 959 3.93 -45.48 7.54
CA PRO A 959 3.55 -45.41 8.95
C PRO A 959 4.67 -44.88 9.86
N ASP A 960 5.93 -45.00 9.46
CA ASP A 960 7.06 -44.40 10.19
C ASP A 960 7.02 -42.85 10.18
N GLU A 961 6.31 -42.25 9.23
CA GLU A 961 6.29 -40.81 8.97
C GLU A 961 5.11 -40.08 9.63
N ASP A 962 5.15 -38.74 9.57
CA ASP A 962 4.18 -37.87 10.23
C ASP A 962 2.82 -37.76 9.50
N TRP A 963 1.73 -37.61 10.23
CA TRP A 963 0.39 -37.56 9.65
C TRP A 963 -0.55 -36.66 10.45
N VAL A 964 -1.49 -36.01 9.75
CA VAL A 964 -2.59 -35.26 10.38
C VAL A 964 -3.90 -35.97 10.07
N VAL A 965 -4.77 -36.12 11.07
CA VAL A 965 -6.12 -36.70 10.93
C VAL A 965 -7.13 -35.60 11.20
N LEU A 966 -8.00 -35.32 10.23
CA LEU A 966 -9.11 -34.39 10.38
C LEU A 966 -10.40 -35.15 10.67
N VAL A 967 -10.99 -34.92 11.85
CA VAL A 967 -12.30 -35.48 12.23
C VAL A 967 -13.32 -34.35 12.36
N LYS A 968 -14.30 -34.31 11.46
CA LYS A 968 -15.33 -33.25 11.40
C LYS A 968 -16.75 -33.79 11.48
N LYS A 969 -17.61 -33.13 12.27
CA LYS A 969 -19.03 -33.46 12.38
C LYS A 969 -19.75 -33.28 11.04
N GLU A 970 -20.54 -34.26 10.62
CA GLU A 970 -21.36 -34.12 9.41
C GLU A 970 -22.44 -33.03 9.58
N ARG A 971 -22.54 -32.11 8.62
CA ARG A 971 -23.63 -31.11 8.60
C ARG A 971 -24.86 -31.68 7.90
N LYS A 972 -26.07 -31.32 8.38
CA LYS A 972 -27.36 -31.84 7.86
C LYS A 972 -27.58 -31.64 6.35
N SER A 973 -26.88 -30.68 5.73
CA SER A 973 -26.83 -30.48 4.28
C SER A 973 -26.05 -31.56 3.54
N GLU A 974 -24.87 -31.94 4.03
CA GLU A 974 -23.97 -32.93 3.43
C GLU A 974 -24.54 -34.36 3.50
N ILE A 975 -25.31 -34.64 4.55
CA ILE A 975 -26.05 -35.91 4.75
C ILE A 975 -27.11 -36.14 3.64
N ARG A 976 -27.56 -35.10 2.93
CA ARG A 976 -28.47 -35.26 1.78
C ARG A 976 -27.74 -35.70 0.50
N ILE A 977 -26.46 -35.34 0.34
CA ILE A 977 -25.69 -35.61 -0.89
C ILE A 977 -25.14 -37.05 -0.88
N SER A 978 -24.60 -37.51 0.25
CA SER A 978 -24.18 -38.92 0.39
C SER A 978 -25.34 -39.91 0.22
N LYS A 979 -26.58 -39.48 0.52
CA LYS A 979 -27.81 -40.24 0.25
C LYS A 979 -28.30 -40.23 -1.20
N SER A 980 -27.77 -39.37 -2.07
CA SER A 980 -27.95 -39.51 -3.53
C SER A 980 -26.92 -40.46 -4.14
N GLU A 981 -25.64 -40.34 -3.74
CA GLU A 981 -24.54 -41.18 -4.27
C GLU A 981 -24.68 -42.66 -3.87
N THR A 982 -25.27 -42.96 -2.71
CA THR A 982 -25.58 -44.34 -2.30
C THR A 982 -26.82 -44.94 -2.98
N ASN A 983 -27.64 -44.13 -3.66
CA ASN A 983 -28.82 -44.59 -4.41
C ASN A 983 -28.57 -44.78 -5.91
N SER A 984 -27.44 -44.33 -6.46
CA SER A 984 -27.11 -44.51 -7.89
C SER A 984 -26.61 -45.92 -8.27
N ASN A 985 -26.40 -46.81 -7.29
CA ASN A 985 -25.95 -48.20 -7.52
C ASN A 985 -27.10 -49.23 -7.46
N ILE A 986 -28.36 -48.81 -7.64
CA ILE A 986 -29.51 -49.72 -7.81
C ILE A 986 -30.36 -49.29 -9.02
N LYS A 987 -29.82 -49.52 -10.22
CA LYS A 987 -30.61 -49.81 -11.44
C LYS A 987 -29.74 -50.38 -12.56
#